data_AF-A0A945JZ07-F1
#
_entry.id   AF-A0A945JZ07-F1
#
_cell.length_a   1.000
_cell.length_b   1.000
_cell.length_c   1.000
_cell.angle_alpha   90.00
_cell.angle_beta   90.00
_cell.angle_gamma   90.00
#
_symmetry.space_group_name_H-M   'P 1'
#
loop_
_entity.id
_entity.type
_entity.pdbx_description
1 polymer ?
#
loop_
_entity_poly.entity_id
_entity_poly.type
_entity_poly.pdbx_seq_one_letter_code
_entity_poly.pdbx_strand_id
1 'polypeptide(L)'
;MTMAHRLLATLVLCLLLAPTRGYAQFPVSVVSSNDPELPTPIERDQMLTTDQVFHMTARALDLIGGMGSVVSDTARLVVIKPNISIARASGTGIIADARVVRAVALLVHEASPQARILIAEGAGGWVSPALADCSLVNIRSGADRTEVLQDGFEIAGHRATVTELQGMGIDIDVHDLNFDLAYKLQVPGGGLLWDEYELASSIIDADVWINVPVAKTHGAKITCCMKNHFGLFPGTVYGWNKARGTETHGPIPHWPRLMDETWVDLVLISQVDLNVVDMIQGTEGGAFEGEPKRSNLILAGADPIATDLVVAQLMGFNPDDFEFADLGAQRGIGPGSIDRVDVRGGDPMVLRSRFAKSAADDGDWGEHAQTGMGPRRWTLLGPLERDHKFSDEDIVELSPVPGEDDWSEVVWFGFDKIDLDTHYDDPVQKSVYAFSHFTMATSDSVRFWIGSDEEVSVWIDGELIYEHEGRRRHVMGGDKVPGFVEAGEHRLLVRSGQGRGRFDFSFNICEPIDDLRYAGNRYPGVRYYQRGGGPPTDDVQVRAQEAWDPWRVGGTEQTFEPDEDPLATFRQAPDSLLLDAPAARSLALLDVIAAQIPNMAVWSKTDTVTPIVLSRMPFTMGHKAFGREGWQPEFGMELGRLLEWAGLSYWLSSANGVHESSKAIAGWIAQGRIPLTGYADGWKQLNGYRKQGRGARVHSLRPDTTLWTDYGRNSWGRLPGRDWLEMPVLVVQASHEPLTFDAWVDSAAVVALEFARKPRAESVELWGLRGCPAGVAGWDSWVHDWERRSWTTEWARETQIRDRLGRMGRGYYEGRSQDRQLIADFFAIAAERNQGARKGLLARASNAYGQTSAMMLQLHQGLPKSRSGELSEADSLLQERISELKPLARGVRDAERRALAALEELVGAQPLPPVQEDPLLRRDRGRVLYRWQAGFSKGVYDLTLQKSQLTRSIVNGRDTQREQHNVENRCRREPGWMVAIEIVDGEGFPHVAQQPSADNDWTLVVRVDDEWTPFDNSTQLVIWEVPTQ
;
A
#
# COMPACT_ATOMS: atom_id res chain seq x y z
N MET A 1 2.08 75.28 -15.96
CA MET A 1 1.80 73.85 -16.26
C MET A 1 1.47 73.17 -14.95
N THR A 2 0.27 72.58 -14.87
CA THR A 2 -0.36 72.06 -13.65
C THR A 2 0.22 70.70 -13.23
N MET A 3 -0.02 70.30 -11.97
CA MET A 3 0.41 69.04 -11.34
C MET A 3 0.12 67.79 -12.22
N ALA A 4 -0.95 67.84 -13.01
CA ALA A 4 -1.32 66.82 -14.00
C ALA A 4 -0.26 66.60 -15.10
N HIS A 5 0.46 67.65 -15.53
CA HIS A 5 1.52 67.52 -16.55
C HIS A 5 2.80 66.89 -16.01
N ARG A 6 3.08 67.03 -14.69
CA ARG A 6 4.22 66.33 -14.07
C ARG A 6 3.90 64.85 -13.85
N LEU A 7 2.68 64.51 -13.44
CA LEU A 7 2.23 63.13 -13.35
C LEU A 7 2.21 62.41 -14.70
N LEU A 8 1.75 63.08 -15.77
CA LEU A 8 1.75 62.50 -17.11
C LEU A 8 3.16 62.32 -17.68
N ALA A 9 4.07 63.27 -17.43
CA ALA A 9 5.47 63.15 -17.86
C ALA A 9 6.22 62.04 -17.10
N THR A 10 5.95 61.84 -15.81
CA THR A 10 6.53 60.72 -15.03
C THR A 10 5.95 59.38 -15.46
N LEU A 11 4.64 59.28 -15.74
CA LEU A 11 4.02 58.05 -16.25
C LEU A 11 4.53 57.67 -17.65
N VAL A 12 4.72 58.65 -18.54
CA VAL A 12 5.26 58.41 -19.88
C VAL A 12 6.75 58.05 -19.84
N LEU A 13 7.53 58.59 -18.89
CA LEU A 13 8.94 58.21 -18.72
C LEU A 13 9.09 56.81 -18.06
N CYS A 14 8.17 56.41 -17.18
CA CYS A 14 8.12 55.04 -16.63
C CYS A 14 7.65 54.01 -17.68
N LEU A 15 6.75 54.38 -18.59
CA LEU A 15 6.30 53.51 -19.69
C LEU A 15 7.33 53.40 -20.83
N LEU A 16 8.21 54.39 -21.01
CA LEU A 16 9.28 54.38 -22.03
C LEU A 16 10.62 53.80 -21.54
N LEU A 17 10.75 53.52 -20.23
CA LEU A 17 11.89 52.81 -19.64
C LEU A 17 11.56 51.36 -19.27
N ALA A 18 10.35 50.87 -19.55
CA ALA A 18 10.07 49.44 -19.54
C ALA A 18 10.95 48.79 -20.63
N PRO A 19 11.90 47.90 -20.28
CA PRO A 19 12.66 47.21 -21.30
C PRO A 19 11.69 46.37 -22.13
N THR A 20 11.44 46.79 -23.36
CA THR A 20 10.91 45.93 -24.43
C THR A 20 12.01 44.91 -24.78
N ARG A 21 12.19 43.93 -23.91
CA ARG A 21 12.77 42.64 -24.25
C ARG A 21 11.66 41.66 -23.97
N GLY A 22 11.13 41.02 -25.01
CA GLY A 22 10.21 39.89 -24.86
C GLY A 22 10.98 38.81 -24.11
N TYR A 23 10.74 38.71 -22.80
CA TYR A 23 11.41 37.78 -21.92
C TYR A 23 10.43 36.69 -21.52
N ALA A 24 10.87 35.45 -21.74
CA ALA A 24 10.36 34.26 -21.08
C ALA A 24 10.12 34.54 -19.59
N GLN A 25 8.86 34.39 -19.14
CA GLN A 25 8.46 34.77 -17.78
C GLN A 25 8.90 33.74 -16.72
N PHE A 26 9.21 32.49 -17.11
CA PHE A 26 9.49 31.40 -16.19
C PHE A 26 10.56 30.43 -16.76
N PRO A 27 11.86 30.77 -16.66
CA PRO A 27 12.92 29.89 -17.15
C PRO A 27 13.13 28.68 -16.22
N VAL A 28 13.18 27.49 -16.80
CA VAL A 28 13.50 26.24 -16.11
C VAL A 28 14.54 25.48 -16.92
N SER A 29 15.70 25.21 -16.35
CA SER A 29 16.72 24.38 -17.00
C SER A 29 16.49 22.89 -16.73
N VAL A 30 16.79 22.05 -17.71
CA VAL A 30 16.88 20.59 -17.57
C VAL A 30 18.24 20.15 -18.08
N VAL A 31 19.03 19.49 -17.23
CA VAL A 31 20.35 18.96 -17.57
C VAL A 31 20.37 17.46 -17.38
N SER A 32 20.63 16.72 -18.45
CA SER A 32 20.86 15.28 -18.39
C SER A 32 22.34 14.96 -18.24
N SER A 33 22.67 13.82 -17.63
CA SER A 33 24.08 13.42 -17.46
C SER A 33 24.85 13.23 -18.77
N ASN A 34 24.15 13.03 -19.87
CA ASN A 34 24.71 12.92 -21.22
C ASN A 34 24.67 14.24 -22.01
N ASP A 35 24.38 15.38 -21.36
CA ASP A 35 24.51 16.70 -21.99
C ASP A 35 25.95 16.89 -22.50
N PRO A 36 26.15 17.09 -23.82
CA PRO A 36 27.49 17.17 -24.42
C PRO A 36 28.27 18.42 -23.98
N GLU A 37 27.63 19.41 -23.36
CA GLU A 37 28.30 20.58 -22.79
C GLU A 37 28.87 20.31 -21.39
N LEU A 38 28.61 19.14 -20.79
CA LEU A 38 29.24 18.74 -19.54
C LEU A 38 30.71 18.36 -19.77
N PRO A 39 31.61 18.58 -18.79
CA PRO A 39 33.02 18.18 -18.90
C PRO A 39 33.23 16.68 -19.11
N THR A 40 32.37 15.86 -18.49
CA THR A 40 32.42 14.39 -18.56
C THR A 40 31.00 13.83 -18.71
N PRO A 41 30.41 13.91 -19.92
CA PRO A 41 29.07 13.38 -20.19
C PRO A 41 29.05 11.85 -20.05
N ILE A 42 27.95 11.32 -19.53
CA ILE A 42 27.77 9.89 -19.25
C ILE A 42 26.31 9.47 -19.46
N GLU A 43 26.10 8.23 -19.88
CA GLU A 43 24.76 7.69 -20.12
C GLU A 43 23.87 7.76 -18.87
N ARG A 44 22.56 7.97 -19.11
CA ARG A 44 21.57 8.28 -18.06
C ARG A 44 21.27 7.13 -17.09
N ASP A 45 21.74 5.93 -17.39
CA ASP A 45 21.59 4.74 -16.56
C ASP A 45 22.80 4.47 -15.65
N GLN A 46 23.91 5.19 -15.83
CA GLN A 46 25.15 4.96 -15.11
C GLN A 46 25.21 5.70 -13.76
N MET A 47 26.08 5.24 -12.86
CA MET A 47 26.31 5.94 -11.58
C MET A 47 27.09 7.23 -11.83
N LEU A 48 26.60 8.32 -11.23
CA LEU A 48 27.29 9.61 -11.24
C LEU A 48 28.32 9.70 -10.11
N THR A 49 29.46 10.33 -10.38
CA THR A 49 30.42 10.76 -9.35
C THR A 49 29.98 12.09 -8.72
N THR A 50 30.57 12.47 -7.59
CA THR A 50 30.31 13.77 -6.95
C THR A 50 30.65 14.95 -7.88
N ASP A 51 31.75 14.86 -8.64
CA ASP A 51 32.16 15.91 -9.58
C ASP A 51 31.17 16.04 -10.76
N GLN A 52 30.65 14.91 -11.26
CA GLN A 52 29.63 14.94 -12.30
C GLN A 52 28.35 15.59 -11.80
N VAL A 53 27.90 15.28 -10.58
CA VAL A 53 26.75 15.93 -9.95
C VAL A 53 27.00 17.43 -9.81
N PHE A 54 28.18 17.85 -9.36
CA PHE A 54 28.54 19.27 -9.29
C PHE A 54 28.42 19.98 -10.65
N HIS A 55 29.00 19.41 -11.71
CA HIS A 55 28.95 20.02 -13.04
C HIS A 55 27.54 20.04 -13.63
N MET A 56 26.72 19.01 -13.37
CA MET A 56 25.31 19.01 -13.76
C MET A 56 24.53 20.12 -13.04
N THR A 57 24.72 20.28 -11.73
CA THR A 57 24.08 21.35 -10.95
C THR A 57 24.53 22.74 -11.41
N ALA A 58 25.83 22.94 -11.59
CA ALA A 58 26.38 24.21 -12.08
C ALA A 58 25.82 24.56 -13.47
N ARG A 59 25.80 23.58 -14.38
CA ARG A 59 25.23 23.74 -15.72
C ARG A 59 23.75 24.11 -15.70
N ALA A 60 22.96 23.47 -14.82
CA ALA A 60 21.54 23.79 -14.67
C ALA A 60 21.36 25.25 -14.23
N LEU A 61 22.13 25.69 -13.23
CA LEU A 61 22.09 27.08 -12.78
C LEU A 61 22.56 28.08 -13.85
N ASP A 62 23.64 27.78 -14.57
CA ASP A 62 24.16 28.65 -15.64
C ASP A 62 23.12 28.91 -16.72
N LEU A 63 22.33 27.90 -17.09
CA LEU A 63 21.26 28.02 -18.09
C LEU A 63 20.15 29.00 -17.68
N ILE A 64 19.95 29.24 -16.39
CA ILE A 64 18.97 30.20 -15.87
C ILE A 64 19.58 31.52 -15.39
N GLY A 65 20.90 31.72 -15.52
CA GLY A 65 21.59 32.97 -15.18
C GLY A 65 22.72 32.86 -14.16
N GLY A 66 23.00 31.64 -13.68
CA GLY A 66 24.03 31.34 -12.69
C GLY A 66 23.61 31.68 -11.26
N MET A 67 24.34 31.16 -10.27
CA MET A 67 24.01 31.36 -8.85
C MET A 67 24.00 32.85 -8.44
N GLY A 68 24.92 33.65 -9.00
CA GLY A 68 25.00 35.09 -8.70
C GLY A 68 23.81 35.93 -9.20
N SER A 69 22.89 35.35 -9.98
CA SER A 69 21.62 36.00 -10.34
C SER A 69 20.56 35.89 -9.24
N VAL A 70 20.71 34.94 -8.33
CA VAL A 70 19.80 34.68 -7.19
C VAL A 70 20.45 35.11 -5.88
N VAL A 71 21.70 34.71 -5.65
CA VAL A 71 22.46 35.04 -4.45
C VAL A 71 23.35 36.25 -4.71
N SER A 72 22.99 37.39 -4.15
CA SER A 72 23.85 38.57 -4.14
C SER A 72 25.13 38.30 -3.35
N ASP A 73 26.24 38.87 -3.81
CA ASP A 73 27.52 38.96 -3.10
C ASP A 73 27.45 39.65 -1.72
N THR A 74 26.32 40.28 -1.39
CA THR A 74 26.03 40.90 -0.10
C THR A 74 25.10 40.09 0.80
N ALA A 75 24.58 38.96 0.32
CA ALA A 75 23.75 38.06 1.11
C ALA A 75 24.52 37.58 2.35
N ARG A 76 23.89 37.65 3.52
CA ARG A 76 24.44 37.27 4.81
C ARG A 76 23.97 35.91 5.27
N LEU A 77 22.71 35.58 5.02
CA LEU A 77 22.12 34.29 5.38
C LEU A 77 21.49 33.65 4.15
N VAL A 78 21.99 32.47 3.78
CA VAL A 78 21.40 31.63 2.74
C VAL A 78 20.93 30.31 3.35
N VAL A 79 19.67 29.96 3.15
CA VAL A 79 19.12 28.69 3.63
C VAL A 79 18.95 27.73 2.46
N ILE A 80 19.48 26.52 2.56
CA ILE A 80 19.29 25.44 1.59
C ILE A 80 18.40 24.39 2.24
N LYS A 81 17.21 24.16 1.66
CA LYS A 81 16.21 23.24 2.20
C LYS A 81 16.12 21.95 1.37
N PRO A 82 16.80 20.87 1.75
CA PRO A 82 16.63 19.57 1.10
C PRO A 82 15.30 18.89 1.46
N ASN A 83 14.83 17.97 0.62
CA ASN A 83 13.78 17.03 1.03
C ASN A 83 14.40 15.85 1.79
N ILE A 84 14.25 15.81 3.12
CA ILE A 84 14.61 14.62 3.92
C ILE A 84 13.34 13.90 4.33
N SER A 85 12.39 14.56 5.00
CA SER A 85 11.10 14.00 5.48
C SER A 85 11.18 12.78 6.41
N ILE A 86 11.90 11.71 6.05
CA ILE A 86 12.19 10.50 6.80
C ILE A 86 13.71 10.21 6.74
N ALA A 87 14.27 9.57 7.77
CA ALA A 87 15.69 9.27 7.80
C ALA A 87 16.07 8.15 6.81
N ARG A 88 16.76 8.52 5.72
CA ARG A 88 17.25 7.59 4.68
C ARG A 88 18.62 8.04 4.18
N ALA A 89 19.38 7.11 3.62
CA ALA A 89 20.68 7.42 3.04
C ALA A 89 20.54 8.22 1.73
N SER A 90 21.54 9.06 1.46
CA SER A 90 21.67 9.78 0.19
C SER A 90 21.66 8.83 -1.01
N GLY A 91 21.05 9.24 -2.12
CA GLY A 91 21.01 8.47 -3.37
C GLY A 91 19.95 7.36 -3.41
N THR A 92 19.07 7.28 -2.43
CA THR A 92 17.93 6.35 -2.43
C THR A 92 16.81 6.78 -3.40
N GLY A 93 16.69 8.09 -3.66
CA GLY A 93 15.60 8.70 -4.43
C GLY A 93 14.34 8.99 -3.60
N ILE A 94 14.30 8.55 -2.34
CA ILE A 94 13.27 8.90 -1.37
C ILE A 94 13.49 10.32 -0.82
N ILE A 95 14.77 10.67 -0.65
CA ILE A 95 15.28 11.96 -0.16
C ILE A 95 16.25 12.58 -1.17
N ALA A 96 16.49 13.88 -1.07
CA ALA A 96 17.44 14.59 -1.91
C ALA A 96 18.87 14.07 -1.71
N ASP A 97 19.59 13.89 -2.81
CA ASP A 97 20.99 13.47 -2.79
C ASP A 97 21.88 14.59 -2.20
N ALA A 98 22.65 14.25 -1.17
CA ALA A 98 23.54 15.17 -0.48
C ALA A 98 24.59 15.79 -1.42
N ARG A 99 24.93 15.14 -2.53
CA ARG A 99 25.87 15.68 -3.54
C ARG A 99 25.27 16.87 -4.29
N VAL A 100 23.94 16.90 -4.48
CA VAL A 100 23.25 18.06 -5.07
C VAL A 100 23.28 19.22 -4.08
N VAL A 101 22.95 18.98 -2.81
CA VAL A 101 23.00 19.99 -1.73
C VAL A 101 24.42 20.54 -1.57
N ARG A 102 25.43 19.67 -1.59
CA ARG A 102 26.85 20.05 -1.56
C ARG A 102 27.21 20.95 -2.74
N ALA A 103 26.77 20.62 -3.95
CA ALA A 103 27.03 21.43 -5.13
C ALA A 103 26.38 22.81 -5.03
N VAL A 104 25.13 22.88 -4.58
CA VAL A 104 24.44 24.16 -4.32
C VAL A 104 25.21 24.98 -3.29
N ALA A 105 25.62 24.40 -2.16
CA ALA A 105 26.37 25.11 -1.12
C ALA A 105 27.71 25.69 -1.62
N LEU A 106 28.45 24.93 -2.45
CA LEU A 106 29.68 25.42 -3.09
C LEU A 106 29.39 26.60 -4.03
N LEU A 107 28.36 26.50 -4.86
CA LEU A 107 27.98 27.55 -5.81
C LEU A 107 27.46 28.80 -5.08
N VAL A 108 26.76 28.65 -3.96
CA VAL A 108 26.39 29.76 -3.06
C VAL A 108 27.64 30.45 -2.53
N HIS A 109 28.62 29.68 -2.02
CA HIS A 109 29.86 30.25 -1.49
C HIS A 109 30.69 30.96 -2.58
N GLU A 110 30.70 30.43 -3.81
CA GLU A 110 31.33 31.10 -4.95
C GLU A 110 30.67 32.46 -5.27
N ALA A 111 29.34 32.55 -5.16
CA ALA A 111 28.58 33.78 -5.41
C ALA A 111 28.64 34.78 -4.24
N SER A 112 28.56 34.30 -3.00
CA SER A 112 28.65 35.10 -1.77
C SER A 112 29.58 34.43 -0.74
N PRO A 113 30.89 34.70 -0.80
CA PRO A 113 31.87 34.06 0.09
C PRO A 113 31.70 34.36 1.57
N GLN A 114 30.97 35.43 1.92
CA GLN A 114 30.71 35.86 3.30
C GLN A 114 29.36 35.40 3.85
N ALA A 115 28.51 34.78 3.03
CA ALA A 115 27.24 34.26 3.48
C ALA A 115 27.43 33.10 4.46
N ARG A 116 26.66 33.12 5.55
CA ARG A 116 26.40 31.95 6.37
C ARG A 116 25.36 31.08 5.65
N ILE A 117 25.66 29.80 5.50
CA ILE A 117 24.79 28.82 4.84
C ILE A 117 24.15 27.90 5.89
N LEU A 118 22.84 27.69 5.83
CA LEU A 118 22.15 26.70 6.67
C LEU A 118 21.54 25.60 5.79
N ILE A 119 21.90 24.34 6.00
CA ILE A 119 21.15 23.21 5.44
C ILE A 119 19.99 22.92 6.41
N ALA A 120 18.79 23.39 6.06
CA ALA A 120 17.67 23.42 6.99
C ALA A 120 16.51 22.50 6.57
N GLU A 121 15.96 21.74 7.50
CA GLU A 121 14.84 20.84 7.22
C GLU A 121 13.92 20.69 8.44
N GLY A 122 12.61 20.70 8.20
CA GLY A 122 11.57 20.43 9.18
C GLY A 122 10.91 19.09 8.87
N ALA A 123 11.56 17.99 9.22
CA ALA A 123 11.11 16.65 8.85
C ALA A 123 9.91 16.16 9.68
N GLY A 124 9.09 15.29 9.11
CA GLY A 124 7.94 14.72 9.82
C GLY A 124 8.14 13.30 10.36
N GLY A 125 9.19 12.61 9.94
CA GLY A 125 9.46 11.21 10.27
C GLY A 125 10.74 10.96 11.04
N TRP A 126 11.40 12.00 11.57
CA TRP A 126 12.55 11.83 12.47
C TRP A 126 12.71 13.03 13.43
N VAL A 127 13.40 12.78 14.54
CA VAL A 127 13.86 13.77 15.53
C VAL A 127 15.28 13.44 15.92
N SER A 128 16.20 14.41 15.86
CA SER A 128 17.59 14.17 16.29
C SER A 128 17.62 13.71 17.77
N PRO A 129 18.38 12.66 18.13
CA PRO A 129 18.51 12.22 19.52
C PRO A 129 18.96 13.31 20.49
N ALA A 130 19.74 14.29 20.01
CA ALA A 130 20.18 15.44 20.81
C ALA A 130 19.03 16.36 21.26
N LEU A 131 17.88 16.28 20.59
CA LEU A 131 16.69 17.09 20.83
C LEU A 131 15.54 16.26 21.44
N ALA A 132 15.82 15.02 21.86
CA ALA A 132 14.84 14.11 22.45
C ALA A 132 14.18 14.68 23.71
N ASP A 133 14.93 15.45 24.52
CA ASP A 133 14.45 16.09 25.75
C ASP A 133 13.74 17.43 25.50
N CYS A 134 13.80 17.96 24.28
CA CYS A 134 13.22 19.25 23.92
C CYS A 134 11.73 19.16 23.57
N SER A 135 11.09 18.00 23.73
CA SER A 135 9.71 17.79 23.30
C SER A 135 8.94 16.78 24.17
N LEU A 136 7.78 17.19 24.68
CA LEU A 136 6.72 16.28 25.16
C LEU A 136 6.05 15.66 23.93
N VAL A 137 6.75 14.77 23.22
CA VAL A 137 6.27 14.30 21.92
C VAL A 137 5.04 13.40 22.09
N ASN A 138 3.89 13.86 21.59
CA ASN A 138 2.73 12.99 21.35
C ASN A 138 2.98 12.18 20.07
N ILE A 139 3.89 11.19 20.12
CA ILE A 139 4.12 10.20 19.05
C ILE A 139 2.98 9.20 19.10
N ARG A 140 1.76 9.59 18.70
CA ARG A 140 0.62 8.67 18.58
C ARG A 140 0.50 8.05 17.19
N SER A 141 1.49 8.17 16.30
CA SER A 141 1.59 7.25 15.16
C SER A 141 2.06 5.92 15.70
N GLY A 142 1.43 4.80 15.33
CA GLY A 142 1.79 3.46 15.79
C GLY A 142 3.19 2.96 15.40
N ALA A 143 4.16 3.86 15.19
CA ALA A 143 5.58 3.60 15.09
C ALA A 143 6.21 3.74 16.49
N ASP A 144 7.11 2.84 16.85
CA ASP A 144 7.80 2.83 18.14
C ASP A 144 8.60 4.14 18.32
N ARG A 145 8.69 4.67 19.56
CA ARG A 145 9.46 5.90 19.88
C ARG A 145 10.93 5.78 19.45
N THR A 146 11.42 4.55 19.31
CA THR A 146 12.78 4.20 18.87
C THR A 146 13.00 4.38 17.36
N GLU A 147 11.96 4.32 16.52
CA GLU A 147 12.08 4.45 15.07
C GLU A 147 12.20 5.92 14.62
N VAL A 148 11.67 6.85 15.41
CA VAL A 148 11.66 8.29 15.08
C VAL A 148 12.88 9.04 15.64
N LEU A 149 13.53 8.54 16.70
CA LEU A 149 14.73 9.16 17.30
C LEU A 149 16.00 8.85 16.49
N GLN A 150 16.13 9.48 15.35
CA GLN A 150 17.27 9.34 14.44
C GLN A 150 17.71 10.71 13.93
N ASP A 151 19.01 10.88 13.74
CA ASP A 151 19.53 12.12 13.15
C ASP A 151 19.46 12.03 11.62
N GLY A 152 18.38 12.59 11.05
CA GLY A 152 18.16 12.55 9.61
C GLY A 152 19.22 13.30 8.81
N PHE A 153 19.82 14.37 9.36
CA PHE A 153 20.93 15.07 8.72
C PHE A 153 22.19 14.22 8.64
N GLU A 154 22.48 13.42 9.67
CA GLU A 154 23.59 12.46 9.67
C GLU A 154 23.34 11.37 8.61
N ILE A 155 22.18 10.72 8.68
CA ILE A 155 21.86 9.57 7.82
C ILE A 155 21.77 10.00 6.35
N ALA A 156 21.22 11.19 6.07
CA ALA A 156 21.20 11.76 4.73
C ALA A 156 22.58 12.22 4.22
N GLY A 157 23.60 12.28 5.08
CA GLY A 157 24.97 12.67 4.72
C GLY A 157 25.22 14.19 4.72
N HIS A 158 24.28 15.01 5.21
CA HIS A 158 24.45 16.46 5.27
C HIS A 158 25.44 16.89 6.35
N ARG A 159 25.51 16.20 7.50
CA ARG A 159 26.54 16.51 8.52
C ARG A 159 27.97 16.25 8.03
N ALA A 160 28.16 15.21 7.23
CA ALA A 160 29.43 14.96 6.55
C ALA A 160 29.77 16.06 5.54
N THR A 161 28.77 16.52 4.77
CA THR A 161 28.91 17.67 3.85
C THR A 161 29.31 18.95 4.60
N VAL A 162 28.63 19.27 5.70
CA VAL A 162 28.96 20.42 6.54
C VAL A 162 30.40 20.33 7.05
N THR A 163 30.80 19.17 7.56
CA THR A 163 32.17 18.95 8.08
C THR A 163 33.23 19.18 6.99
N GLU A 164 32.99 18.65 5.79
CA GLU A 164 33.87 18.84 4.63
C GLU A 164 34.03 20.34 4.28
N LEU A 165 32.90 21.03 4.10
CA LEU A 165 32.88 22.42 3.63
C LEU A 165 33.37 23.41 4.70
N GLN A 166 33.13 23.15 5.99
CA GLN A 166 33.77 23.89 7.09
C GLN A 166 35.29 23.73 7.06
N GLY A 167 35.79 22.53 6.72
CA GLY A 167 37.22 22.27 6.51
C GLY A 167 37.83 23.09 5.37
N MET A 168 37.00 23.54 4.42
CA MET A 168 37.37 24.46 3.34
C MET A 168 37.25 25.95 3.72
N GLY A 169 36.80 26.26 4.94
CA GLY A 169 36.62 27.62 5.44
C GLY A 169 35.26 28.24 5.14
N ILE A 170 34.26 27.43 4.77
CA ILE A 170 32.89 27.89 4.48
C ILE A 170 32.08 27.91 5.79
N ASP A 171 31.40 29.03 6.08
CA ASP A 171 30.46 29.13 7.22
C ASP A 171 29.15 28.44 6.87
N ILE A 172 29.02 27.18 7.28
CA ILE A 172 27.86 26.33 7.00
C ILE A 172 27.51 25.46 8.20
N ASP A 173 26.22 25.21 8.43
CA ASP A 173 25.73 24.27 9.46
C ASP A 173 24.40 23.62 9.07
N VAL A 174 23.93 22.62 9.84
CA VAL A 174 22.58 22.07 9.73
C VAL A 174 21.62 22.75 10.70
N HIS A 175 20.35 22.92 10.31
CA HIS A 175 19.33 23.57 11.14
C HIS A 175 17.99 22.82 11.11
N ASP A 176 17.52 22.32 12.25
CA ASP A 176 16.23 21.62 12.33
C ASP A 176 15.09 22.62 12.47
N LEU A 177 14.34 22.81 11.38
CA LEU A 177 13.23 23.78 11.34
C LEU A 177 12.09 23.40 12.28
N ASN A 178 12.03 22.15 12.76
CA ASN A 178 10.99 21.76 13.72
C ASN A 178 11.11 22.48 15.06
N PHE A 179 12.31 22.92 15.42
CA PHE A 179 12.60 23.60 16.68
C PHE A 179 12.81 25.11 16.49
N ASP A 180 12.61 25.61 15.28
CA ASP A 180 12.78 27.01 14.97
C ASP A 180 11.71 27.87 15.65
N LEU A 181 11.98 29.16 15.80
CA LEU A 181 10.92 30.11 16.12
C LEU A 181 9.95 30.18 14.94
N ALA A 182 8.67 30.41 15.21
CA ALA A 182 7.65 30.53 14.19
C ALA A 182 7.12 31.96 14.10
N TYR A 183 7.01 32.51 12.90
CA TYR A 183 6.29 33.75 12.66
C TYR A 183 4.90 33.45 12.13
N LYS A 184 3.91 34.07 12.76
CA LYS A 184 2.53 34.07 12.28
C LYS A 184 2.38 35.10 11.16
N LEU A 185 2.13 34.64 9.95
CA LEU A 185 2.15 35.42 8.72
C LEU A 185 0.80 35.31 8.01
N GLN A 186 0.30 36.44 7.53
CA GLN A 186 -0.91 36.49 6.69
C GLN A 186 -0.55 36.10 5.26
N VAL A 187 -1.45 35.38 4.58
CA VAL A 187 -1.33 35.14 3.14
C VAL A 187 -1.57 36.46 2.40
N PRO A 188 -0.64 36.91 1.54
CA PRO A 188 -0.86 38.09 0.71
C PRO A 188 -2.13 37.97 -0.14
N GLY A 189 -3.09 38.90 0.08
CA GLY A 189 -4.37 38.89 -0.63
C GLY A 189 -5.43 37.93 -0.07
N GLY A 190 -5.22 37.37 1.13
CA GLY A 190 -6.13 36.40 1.77
C GLY A 190 -5.83 34.96 1.38
N GLY A 191 -6.15 33.98 2.23
CA GLY A 191 -5.85 32.58 1.98
C GLY A 191 -6.76 31.94 0.93
N LEU A 192 -6.25 30.96 0.17
CA LEU A 192 -7.11 30.00 -0.53
C LEU A 192 -7.71 29.02 0.48
N LEU A 193 -6.87 28.48 1.37
CA LEU A 193 -7.30 27.56 2.41
C LEU A 193 -7.41 28.25 3.78
N TRP A 194 -6.32 28.89 4.24
CA TRP A 194 -6.27 29.63 5.50
C TRP A 194 -5.68 31.02 5.32
N ASP A 195 -6.22 32.00 6.03
CA ASP A 195 -5.76 33.38 5.93
C ASP A 195 -4.35 33.61 6.51
N GLU A 196 -3.88 32.70 7.38
CA GLU A 196 -2.59 32.84 8.05
C GLU A 196 -1.94 31.49 8.39
N TYR A 197 -0.60 31.49 8.46
CA TYR A 197 0.23 30.34 8.79
C TYR A 197 1.38 30.75 9.72
N GLU A 198 1.86 29.82 10.55
CA GLU A 198 3.05 29.97 11.37
C GLU A 198 4.23 29.25 10.70
N LEU A 199 5.23 29.99 10.21
CA LEU A 199 6.35 29.42 9.46
C LEU A 199 7.68 29.66 10.17
N ALA A 200 8.64 28.74 9.98
CA ALA A 200 9.97 28.83 10.56
C ALA A 200 10.66 30.16 10.22
N SER A 201 11.07 30.91 11.25
CA SER A 201 11.62 32.26 11.12
C SER A 201 12.91 32.26 10.31
N SER A 202 13.73 31.23 10.39
CA SER A 202 15.00 31.16 9.65
C SER A 202 14.80 31.14 8.13
N ILE A 203 13.65 30.66 7.65
CA ILE A 203 13.31 30.72 6.22
C ILE A 203 12.88 32.13 5.84
N ILE A 204 12.07 32.78 6.68
CA ILE A 204 11.51 34.11 6.42
C ILE A 204 12.56 35.22 6.55
N ASP A 205 13.51 35.05 7.48
CA ASP A 205 14.60 35.99 7.74
C ASP A 205 15.81 35.78 6.82
N ALA A 206 15.82 34.73 5.99
CA ALA A 206 16.91 34.48 5.05
C ALA A 206 16.96 35.58 3.97
N ASP A 207 18.18 35.97 3.55
CA ASP A 207 18.33 36.86 2.39
C ASP A 207 18.00 36.10 1.09
N VAL A 208 18.26 34.79 1.08
CA VAL A 208 17.90 33.85 0.02
C VAL A 208 17.59 32.49 0.64
N TRP A 209 16.50 31.84 0.22
CA TRP A 209 16.31 30.42 0.51
C TRP A 209 16.09 29.57 -0.75
N ILE A 210 16.86 28.49 -0.83
CA ILE A 210 16.97 27.59 -1.98
C ILE A 210 16.34 26.25 -1.62
N ASN A 211 15.32 25.86 -2.37
CA ASN A 211 14.60 24.60 -2.21
C ASN A 211 15.28 23.48 -3.03
N VAL A 212 15.61 22.36 -2.40
CA VAL A 212 16.26 21.20 -3.05
C VAL A 212 15.41 19.94 -2.91
N PRO A 213 14.31 19.82 -3.67
CA PRO A 213 13.43 18.66 -3.60
C PRO A 213 13.98 17.46 -4.38
N VAL A 214 13.44 16.27 -4.10
CA VAL A 214 13.64 15.05 -4.92
C VAL A 214 12.34 14.69 -5.62
N ALA A 215 12.42 14.27 -6.89
CA ALA A 215 11.25 13.88 -7.68
C ALA A 215 10.73 12.48 -7.30
N LYS A 216 9.48 12.36 -6.85
CA LYS A 216 8.84 11.07 -6.54
C LYS A 216 7.34 11.08 -6.78
N THR A 217 6.75 9.93 -7.07
CA THR A 217 5.29 9.78 -7.11
C THR A 217 4.73 9.63 -5.69
N HIS A 218 3.59 10.26 -5.42
CA HIS A 218 2.93 10.21 -4.11
C HIS A 218 1.41 10.26 -4.31
N GLY A 219 0.62 10.02 -3.25
CA GLY A 219 -0.83 10.24 -3.25
C GLY A 219 -1.26 11.61 -3.81
N ALA A 220 -0.37 12.60 -3.76
CA ALA A 220 -0.58 13.96 -4.27
C ALA A 220 -0.13 14.12 -5.74
N LYS A 221 -0.19 13.04 -6.53
CA LYS A 221 0.46 12.86 -7.85
C LYS A 221 1.98 12.81 -7.75
N ILE A 222 2.63 13.96 -7.50
CA ILE A 222 4.09 14.05 -7.34
C ILE A 222 4.47 14.72 -6.02
N THR A 223 5.69 14.47 -5.56
CA THR A 223 6.38 15.32 -4.60
C THR A 223 7.57 15.93 -5.30
N CYS A 224 7.64 17.26 -5.27
CA CYS A 224 8.77 18.03 -5.76
C CYS A 224 8.80 19.41 -5.05
N CYS A 225 8.92 20.53 -5.76
CA CYS A 225 9.15 21.87 -5.21
C CYS A 225 8.01 22.32 -4.29
N MET A 226 6.76 22.29 -4.79
CA MET A 226 5.58 22.80 -4.07
C MET A 226 5.40 22.05 -2.74
N LYS A 227 5.38 20.72 -2.80
CA LYS A 227 5.14 19.88 -1.62
C LYS A 227 6.30 19.94 -0.60
N ASN A 228 7.52 20.24 -1.02
CA ASN A 228 8.64 20.37 -0.07
C ASN A 228 8.43 21.54 0.91
N HIS A 229 7.60 22.54 0.57
CA HIS A 229 7.24 23.66 1.46
C HIS A 229 6.53 23.21 2.74
N PHE A 230 5.98 21.99 2.80
CA PHE A 230 5.44 21.46 4.06
C PHE A 230 6.51 21.33 5.15
N GLY A 231 7.79 21.19 4.81
CA GLY A 231 8.85 21.19 5.82
C GLY A 231 9.21 22.58 6.35
N LEU A 232 8.44 23.64 6.02
CA LEU A 232 8.55 24.98 6.61
C LEU A 232 7.75 25.11 7.91
N PHE A 233 6.80 24.21 8.15
CA PHE A 233 6.00 24.17 9.38
C PHE A 233 6.82 23.60 10.54
N PRO A 234 7.05 24.38 11.62
CA PRO A 234 7.78 23.88 12.78
C PRO A 234 6.98 22.79 13.52
N GLY A 235 7.61 21.65 13.80
CA GLY A 235 7.02 20.58 14.60
C GLY A 235 6.62 20.99 16.02
N THR A 236 7.25 22.00 16.60
CA THR A 236 6.85 22.61 17.89
C THR A 236 5.47 23.27 17.85
N VAL A 237 5.02 23.72 16.67
CA VAL A 237 3.69 24.32 16.46
C VAL A 237 2.71 23.28 15.90
N TYR A 238 3.08 22.62 14.81
CA TYR A 238 2.19 21.77 14.01
C TYR A 238 2.32 20.26 14.29
N GLY A 239 3.24 19.88 15.16
CA GLY A 239 3.57 18.48 15.41
C GLY A 239 4.52 17.94 14.35
N TRP A 240 5.30 16.92 14.72
CA TRP A 240 6.25 16.28 13.80
C TRP A 240 5.51 15.62 12.65
N ASN A 241 4.51 14.79 12.95
CA ASN A 241 3.54 14.41 11.95
C ASN A 241 2.55 15.56 11.74
N LYS A 242 2.82 16.39 10.73
CA LYS A 242 2.05 17.59 10.40
C LYS A 242 0.58 17.31 10.07
N ALA A 243 0.23 16.09 9.69
CA ALA A 243 -1.15 15.67 9.45
C ALA A 243 -1.94 15.44 10.74
N ARG A 244 -1.31 15.53 11.92
CA ARG A 244 -1.96 15.26 13.22
C ARG A 244 -2.09 16.49 14.12
N GLY A 245 -1.24 17.50 13.94
CA GLY A 245 -1.26 18.69 14.78
C GLY A 245 -0.65 18.48 16.17
N THR A 246 -0.92 19.43 17.06
CA THR A 246 -0.56 19.42 18.48
C THR A 246 -1.82 19.61 19.35
N GLU A 247 -1.65 19.67 20.67
CA GLU A 247 -2.76 20.02 21.58
C GLU A 247 -3.27 21.45 21.36
N THR A 248 -2.42 22.34 20.84
CA THR A 248 -2.69 23.78 20.73
C THR A 248 -2.87 24.25 19.30
N HIS A 249 -2.55 23.42 18.30
CA HIS A 249 -2.70 23.73 16.89
C HIS A 249 -3.28 22.52 16.14
N GLY A 250 -4.29 22.74 15.29
CA GLY A 250 -4.88 21.69 14.46
C GLY A 250 -3.90 21.10 13.45
N PRO A 251 -4.23 19.94 12.85
CA PRO A 251 -3.43 19.34 11.78
C PRO A 251 -3.36 20.24 10.56
N ILE A 252 -2.23 20.20 9.84
CA ILE A 252 -2.15 20.73 8.48
C ILE A 252 -3.00 19.87 7.56
N PRO A 253 -3.82 20.47 6.69
CA PRO A 253 -4.49 19.83 5.58
C PRO A 253 -3.59 18.90 4.73
N HIS A 254 -3.61 17.59 5.01
CA HIS A 254 -3.07 16.49 4.20
C HIS A 254 -4.20 15.71 3.53
N TRP A 255 -5.10 16.40 2.83
CA TRP A 255 -6.17 15.79 2.06
C TRP A 255 -5.92 16.12 0.59
N PRO A 256 -5.99 15.15 -0.34
CA PRO A 256 -5.66 15.39 -1.75
C PRO A 256 -6.50 16.52 -2.37
N ARG A 257 -7.71 16.78 -1.86
CA ARG A 257 -8.61 17.84 -2.33
C ARG A 257 -8.22 19.27 -1.90
N LEU A 258 -7.33 19.43 -0.92
CA LEU A 258 -6.98 20.74 -0.31
C LEU A 258 -5.47 21.06 -0.40
N MET A 259 -4.68 20.13 -0.97
CA MET A 259 -3.23 20.25 -1.03
C MET A 259 -2.78 21.41 -1.91
N ASP A 260 -3.38 21.54 -3.10
CA ASP A 260 -3.02 22.56 -4.08
C ASP A 260 -3.22 23.98 -3.53
N GLU A 261 -4.34 24.23 -2.84
CA GLU A 261 -4.64 25.50 -2.16
C GLU A 261 -3.59 25.82 -1.08
N THR A 262 -3.26 24.84 -0.23
CA THR A 262 -2.26 25.01 0.83
C THR A 262 -0.88 25.35 0.24
N TRP A 263 -0.48 24.70 -0.85
CA TRP A 263 0.83 24.95 -1.45
C TRP A 263 0.94 26.34 -2.07
N VAL A 264 -0.13 26.82 -2.72
CA VAL A 264 -0.16 28.17 -3.28
C VAL A 264 -0.07 29.22 -2.16
N ASP A 265 -0.81 29.04 -1.06
CA ASP A 265 -0.73 29.93 0.10
C ASP A 265 0.70 29.98 0.67
N LEU A 266 1.37 28.82 0.79
CA LEU A 266 2.74 28.74 1.27
C LEU A 266 3.76 29.43 0.34
N VAL A 267 3.63 29.28 -0.98
CA VAL A 267 4.52 29.94 -1.93
C VAL A 267 4.34 31.46 -1.88
N LEU A 268 3.11 31.95 -1.73
CA LEU A 268 2.82 33.39 -1.59
C LEU A 268 3.48 33.99 -0.34
N ILE A 269 3.52 33.24 0.78
CA ILE A 269 4.13 33.71 2.03
C ILE A 269 5.66 33.57 1.99
N SER A 270 6.17 32.39 1.63
CA SER A 270 7.58 32.05 1.78
C SER A 270 8.47 32.59 0.67
N GLN A 271 7.93 32.86 -0.53
CA GLN A 271 8.64 33.46 -1.66
C GLN A 271 10.00 32.79 -1.94
N VAL A 272 9.99 31.49 -2.28
CA VAL A 272 11.22 30.76 -2.68
C VAL A 272 11.99 31.48 -3.79
N ASP A 273 13.30 31.60 -3.61
CA ASP A 273 14.16 32.31 -4.57
C ASP A 273 14.67 31.40 -5.69
N LEU A 274 14.90 30.12 -5.37
CA LEU A 274 15.44 29.14 -6.30
C LEU A 274 15.06 27.71 -5.92
N ASN A 275 14.70 26.91 -6.91
CA ASN A 275 14.49 25.48 -6.79
C ASN A 275 15.59 24.75 -7.59
N VAL A 276 16.23 23.75 -6.97
CA VAL A 276 17.19 22.86 -7.63
C VAL A 276 16.71 21.43 -7.41
N VAL A 277 16.11 20.83 -8.43
CA VAL A 277 15.47 19.51 -8.31
C VAL A 277 16.49 18.41 -8.51
N ASP A 278 16.59 17.53 -7.51
CA ASP A 278 17.23 16.23 -7.65
C ASP A 278 16.28 15.27 -8.38
N MET A 279 16.62 14.97 -9.63
CA MET A 279 16.01 13.91 -10.41
C MET A 279 17.10 12.96 -10.94
N ILE A 280 18.18 12.78 -10.16
CA ILE A 280 19.21 11.78 -10.47
C ILE A 280 18.58 10.39 -10.35
N GLN A 281 17.95 10.14 -9.21
CA GLN A 281 17.14 8.97 -8.94
C GLN A 281 15.93 9.43 -8.13
N GLY A 282 14.73 9.16 -8.62
CA GLY A 282 13.48 9.39 -7.90
C GLY A 282 12.89 8.10 -7.38
N THR A 283 11.65 8.15 -6.90
CA THR A 283 10.87 6.95 -6.50
C THR A 283 9.53 6.91 -7.24
N GLU A 284 9.18 5.76 -7.81
CA GLU A 284 7.90 5.49 -8.48
C GLU A 284 7.04 4.48 -7.70
N GLY A 285 5.72 4.46 -7.91
CA GLY A 285 4.78 3.58 -7.20
C GLY A 285 4.43 4.02 -5.77
N GLY A 286 5.20 4.95 -5.18
CA GLY A 286 4.93 5.54 -3.87
C GLY A 286 6.11 6.35 -3.34
N ALA A 287 5.90 7.23 -2.36
CA ALA A 287 6.94 8.19 -1.94
C ALA A 287 7.95 7.64 -0.93
N PHE A 288 7.61 6.56 -0.21
CA PHE A 288 8.41 6.02 0.90
C PHE A 288 8.72 4.52 0.75
N GLU A 289 7.84 3.78 0.07
CA GLU A 289 7.92 2.33 -0.14
C GLU A 289 7.92 1.95 -1.64
N GLY A 290 8.07 2.94 -2.52
CA GLY A 290 8.12 2.72 -3.97
C GLY A 290 9.51 2.30 -4.47
N GLU A 291 9.59 2.04 -5.78
CA GLU A 291 10.81 1.56 -6.44
C GLU A 291 11.70 2.73 -6.91
N PRO A 292 13.03 2.64 -6.77
CA PRO A 292 13.94 3.68 -7.23
C PRO A 292 13.98 3.75 -8.76
N LYS A 293 13.81 4.95 -9.30
CA LYS A 293 13.84 5.22 -10.74
C LYS A 293 14.94 6.20 -11.11
N ARG A 294 16.01 5.68 -11.71
CA ARG A 294 17.10 6.50 -12.22
C ARG A 294 16.67 7.30 -13.44
N SER A 295 16.96 8.59 -13.43
CA SER A 295 16.75 9.50 -14.56
C SER A 295 18.01 10.29 -14.93
N ASN A 296 18.94 10.46 -13.98
CA ASN A 296 20.18 11.24 -14.11
C ASN A 296 19.93 12.64 -14.70
N LEU A 297 18.96 13.35 -14.12
CA LEU A 297 18.61 14.72 -14.47
C LEU A 297 18.79 15.65 -13.26
N ILE A 298 19.17 16.90 -13.51
CA ILE A 298 19.06 17.99 -12.56
C ILE A 298 18.27 19.12 -13.22
N LEU A 299 17.35 19.72 -12.46
CA LEU A 299 16.62 20.90 -12.91
C LEU A 299 16.91 22.09 -12.01
N ALA A 300 16.74 23.28 -12.56
CA ALA A 300 16.76 24.51 -11.77
C ALA A 300 15.77 25.54 -12.31
N GLY A 301 15.12 26.26 -11.42
CA GLY A 301 14.17 27.33 -11.75
C GLY A 301 13.78 28.15 -10.53
N ALA A 302 13.56 29.45 -10.71
CA ALA A 302 13.15 30.34 -9.61
C ALA A 302 11.70 30.07 -9.18
N ASP A 303 10.80 29.87 -10.16
CA ASP A 303 9.38 29.64 -9.89
C ASP A 303 9.10 28.14 -9.60
N PRO A 304 8.55 27.79 -8.42
CA PRO A 304 8.33 26.40 -8.03
C PRO A 304 7.21 25.73 -8.82
N ILE A 305 6.20 26.49 -9.27
CA ILE A 305 5.10 25.97 -10.07
C ILE A 305 5.63 25.59 -11.46
N ALA A 306 6.34 26.49 -12.12
CA ALA A 306 6.95 26.22 -13.42
C ALA A 306 7.90 25.02 -13.37
N THR A 307 8.71 24.93 -12.30
CA THR A 307 9.65 23.82 -12.11
C THR A 307 8.91 22.49 -11.92
N ASP A 308 7.86 22.43 -11.10
CA ASP A 308 7.07 21.21 -10.89
C ASP A 308 6.30 20.78 -12.13
N LEU A 309 5.84 21.71 -12.97
CA LEU A 309 5.22 21.39 -14.26
C LEU A 309 6.19 20.68 -15.21
N VAL A 310 7.46 21.11 -15.26
CA VAL A 310 8.49 20.45 -16.08
C VAL A 310 8.86 19.09 -15.49
N VAL A 311 8.95 18.97 -14.16
CA VAL A 311 9.17 17.68 -13.47
C VAL A 311 8.03 16.71 -13.75
N ALA A 312 6.77 17.15 -13.64
CA ALA A 312 5.60 16.36 -13.98
C ALA A 312 5.67 15.82 -15.41
N GLN A 313 6.04 16.68 -16.36
CA GLN A 313 6.19 16.32 -17.77
C GLN A 313 7.29 15.25 -17.97
N LEU A 314 8.45 15.42 -17.33
CA LEU A 314 9.55 14.46 -17.35
C LEU A 314 9.18 13.11 -16.72
N MET A 315 8.36 13.12 -15.67
CA MET A 315 7.84 11.93 -15.00
C MET A 315 6.66 11.29 -15.76
N GLY A 316 6.17 11.90 -16.83
CA GLY A 316 5.08 11.36 -17.65
C GLY A 316 3.67 11.62 -17.13
N PHE A 317 3.50 12.59 -16.23
CA PHE A 317 2.20 13.19 -15.92
C PHE A 317 1.87 14.26 -16.96
N ASN A 318 0.58 14.57 -17.12
CA ASN A 318 0.18 15.76 -17.88
C ASN A 318 0.34 16.99 -16.96
N PRO A 319 1.20 17.97 -17.29
CA PRO A 319 1.43 19.14 -16.45
C PRO A 319 0.17 19.94 -16.17
N ASP A 320 -0.79 19.94 -17.08
CA ASP A 320 -2.02 20.71 -16.87
C ASP A 320 -2.97 20.01 -15.88
N ASP A 321 -2.68 18.78 -15.44
CA ASP A 321 -3.46 18.09 -14.39
C ASP A 321 -3.15 18.59 -12.97
N PHE A 322 -2.28 19.59 -12.83
CA PHE A 322 -1.87 20.16 -11.54
C PHE A 322 -2.60 21.46 -11.25
N GLU A 323 -3.56 21.40 -10.34
CA GLU A 323 -4.48 22.50 -10.01
C GLU A 323 -3.76 23.71 -9.41
N PHE A 324 -2.65 23.49 -8.68
CA PHE A 324 -1.81 24.57 -8.17
C PHE A 324 -1.33 25.54 -9.26
N ALA A 325 -1.25 25.13 -10.53
CA ALA A 325 -0.86 26.01 -11.62
C ALA A 325 -1.94 27.04 -11.94
N ASP A 326 -3.20 26.60 -12.09
CA ASP A 326 -4.35 27.49 -12.33
C ASP A 326 -4.59 28.40 -11.11
N LEU A 327 -4.56 27.83 -9.90
CA LEU A 327 -4.71 28.58 -8.65
C LEU A 327 -3.60 29.64 -8.48
N GLY A 328 -2.33 29.26 -8.73
CA GLY A 328 -1.21 30.19 -8.68
C GLY A 328 -1.39 31.36 -9.65
N ALA A 329 -1.77 31.09 -10.89
CA ALA A 329 -1.96 32.12 -11.91
C ALA A 329 -3.08 33.10 -11.55
N GLN A 330 -4.17 32.61 -10.94
CA GLN A 330 -5.25 33.45 -10.41
C GLN A 330 -4.77 34.34 -9.25
N ARG A 331 -3.81 33.86 -8.47
CA ARG A 331 -3.14 34.63 -7.40
C ARG A 331 -1.95 35.45 -7.89
N GLY A 332 -1.67 35.47 -9.21
CA GLY A 332 -0.63 36.29 -9.82
C GLY A 332 0.79 35.70 -9.73
N ILE A 333 0.94 34.41 -9.44
CA ILE A 333 2.22 33.68 -9.39
C ILE A 333 2.23 32.51 -10.39
N GLY A 334 3.41 32.08 -10.81
CA GLY A 334 3.54 30.93 -11.71
C GLY A 334 2.98 31.14 -13.13
N PRO A 335 3.23 30.15 -14.01
CA PRO A 335 2.91 30.24 -15.43
C PRO A 335 1.43 29.97 -15.75
N GLY A 336 0.67 29.31 -14.87
CA GLY A 336 -0.69 28.85 -15.15
C GLY A 336 -0.79 27.60 -16.03
N SER A 337 0.15 27.42 -16.95
CA SER A 337 0.26 26.26 -17.83
C SER A 337 1.70 26.07 -18.29
N ILE A 338 2.06 24.84 -18.64
CA ILE A 338 3.38 24.47 -19.16
C ILE A 338 3.78 25.27 -20.41
N ASP A 339 2.81 25.70 -21.24
CA ASP A 339 3.06 26.43 -22.49
C ASP A 339 3.71 27.81 -22.26
N ARG A 340 3.72 28.31 -21.01
CA ARG A 340 4.32 29.60 -20.62
C ARG A 340 5.67 29.43 -19.92
N VAL A 341 6.17 28.19 -19.81
CA VAL A 341 7.48 27.86 -19.24
C VAL A 341 8.55 27.88 -20.35
N ASP A 342 9.65 28.57 -20.09
CA ASP A 342 10.83 28.60 -20.97
C ASP A 342 11.80 27.52 -20.55
N VAL A 343 11.67 26.34 -21.17
CA VAL A 343 12.55 25.21 -20.89
C VAL A 343 13.89 25.38 -21.60
N ARG A 344 14.98 25.29 -20.85
CA ARG A 344 16.35 25.44 -21.34
C ARG A 344 17.17 24.18 -21.13
N GLY A 345 18.13 23.92 -22.01
CA GLY A 345 18.92 22.70 -21.98
C GLY A 345 18.21 21.56 -22.69
N GLY A 346 18.01 20.44 -21.99
CA GLY A 346 17.40 19.23 -22.54
C GLY A 346 15.88 19.35 -22.75
N ASP A 347 15.40 18.75 -23.84
CA ASP A 347 13.96 18.69 -24.15
C ASP A 347 13.24 17.68 -23.25
N PRO A 348 12.27 18.11 -22.42
CA PRO A 348 11.51 17.21 -21.56
C PRO A 348 10.79 16.09 -22.29
N MET A 349 10.36 16.31 -23.54
CA MET A 349 9.66 15.30 -24.34
C MET A 349 10.58 14.16 -24.77
N VAL A 350 11.86 14.45 -24.98
CA VAL A 350 12.89 13.46 -25.30
C VAL A 350 13.43 12.80 -24.03
N LEU A 351 13.60 13.58 -22.96
CA LEU A 351 14.19 13.09 -21.72
C LEU A 351 13.20 12.38 -20.78
N ARG A 352 11.90 12.45 -21.08
CA ARG A 352 10.82 11.83 -20.31
C ARG A 352 11.08 10.34 -20.03
N SER A 353 10.89 9.96 -18.78
CA SER A 353 10.79 8.58 -18.32
C SER A 353 9.48 8.48 -17.55
N ARG A 354 8.50 7.69 -18.00
CA ARG A 354 7.20 7.62 -17.31
C ARG A 354 7.35 6.92 -15.98
N PHE A 355 7.02 7.57 -14.87
CA PHE A 355 7.01 6.99 -13.53
C PHE A 355 5.67 6.30 -13.31
N ALA A 356 5.69 5.13 -12.68
CA ALA A 356 4.49 4.48 -12.17
C ALA A 356 3.86 5.39 -11.10
N LYS A 357 2.59 5.71 -11.28
CA LYS A 357 1.80 6.52 -10.36
C LYS A 357 1.70 5.83 -9.00
N SER A 358 1.42 6.62 -7.96
CA SER A 358 1.29 6.09 -6.61
C SER A 358 0.05 5.19 -6.49
N ALA A 359 0.26 4.00 -5.96
CA ALA A 359 -0.78 3.06 -5.56
C ALA A 359 -1.36 3.37 -4.16
N ALA A 360 -1.39 4.66 -3.78
CA ALA A 360 -1.70 5.05 -2.41
C ALA A 360 -3.17 4.74 -2.07
N ASP A 361 -3.44 3.54 -1.56
CA ASP A 361 -4.72 3.03 -1.05
C ASP A 361 -5.94 2.98 -2.02
N ASP A 362 -6.93 2.17 -1.65
CA ASP A 362 -8.26 2.09 -2.30
C ASP A 362 -9.17 3.27 -1.88
N GLY A 363 -8.67 4.50 -1.91
CA GLY A 363 -9.34 5.70 -1.40
C GLY A 363 -9.07 6.98 -2.19
N ASP A 364 -9.38 8.12 -1.56
CA ASP A 364 -9.24 9.45 -2.16
C ASP A 364 -7.80 9.76 -2.63
N TRP A 365 -6.78 9.18 -1.98
CA TRP A 365 -5.38 9.32 -2.40
C TRP A 365 -5.07 8.54 -3.66
N GLY A 366 -5.59 7.32 -3.79
CA GLY A 366 -5.49 6.53 -5.00
C GLY A 366 -6.17 7.23 -6.16
N GLU A 367 -7.41 7.71 -5.95
CA GLU A 367 -8.16 8.44 -6.97
C GLU A 367 -7.42 9.71 -7.43
N HIS A 368 -6.90 10.52 -6.51
CA HIS A 368 -6.19 11.76 -6.84
C HIS A 368 -4.82 11.52 -7.50
N ALA A 369 -4.08 10.50 -7.09
CA ALA A 369 -2.79 10.17 -7.70
C ALA A 369 -2.95 9.58 -9.10
N GLN A 370 -4.00 8.80 -9.33
CA GLN A 370 -4.21 8.05 -10.56
C GLN A 370 -5.00 8.84 -11.61
N THR A 371 -5.83 9.80 -11.21
CA THR A 371 -6.72 10.52 -12.13
C THR A 371 -6.21 11.94 -12.43
N GLY A 372 -6.24 12.30 -13.70
CA GLY A 372 -5.98 13.64 -14.20
C GLY A 372 -7.14 14.58 -13.93
N MET A 373 -6.94 15.88 -14.18
CA MET A 373 -7.91 16.91 -13.81
C MET A 373 -9.01 17.05 -14.88
N GLY A 374 -10.26 16.91 -14.47
CA GLY A 374 -11.46 17.12 -15.27
C GLY A 374 -11.90 18.60 -15.30
N PRO A 375 -13.09 18.91 -15.86
CA PRO A 375 -13.65 20.25 -15.84
C PRO A 375 -14.06 20.65 -14.41
N ARG A 376 -13.62 21.83 -13.97
CA ARG A 376 -13.98 22.40 -12.65
C ARG A 376 -14.93 23.57 -12.73
N ARG A 377 -15.09 24.17 -13.91
CA ARG A 377 -15.94 25.32 -14.17
C ARG A 377 -17.16 24.85 -14.94
N TRP A 378 -18.32 25.02 -14.32
CA TRP A 378 -19.59 24.54 -14.82
C TRP A 378 -20.63 25.65 -14.77
N THR A 379 -21.48 25.70 -15.79
CA THR A 379 -22.75 26.41 -15.74
C THR A 379 -23.84 25.37 -15.51
N LEU A 380 -24.62 25.51 -14.44
CA LEU A 380 -25.55 24.51 -13.95
C LEU A 380 -27.00 24.93 -14.22
N LEU A 381 -27.84 23.96 -14.60
CA LEU A 381 -29.29 24.11 -14.64
C LEU A 381 -29.92 23.07 -13.72
N GLY A 382 -30.58 23.55 -12.67
CA GLY A 382 -31.26 22.72 -11.67
C GLY A 382 -31.14 23.26 -10.24
N PRO A 383 -31.61 22.48 -9.25
CA PRO A 383 -32.10 21.11 -9.37
C PRO A 383 -33.52 21.04 -9.97
N LEU A 384 -33.66 20.35 -11.09
CA LEU A 384 -34.93 20.09 -11.78
C LEU A 384 -35.58 18.80 -11.27
N GLU A 385 -36.84 18.55 -11.63
CA GLU A 385 -37.46 17.23 -11.40
C GLU A 385 -36.62 16.11 -12.03
N ARG A 386 -36.51 14.96 -11.36
CA ARG A 386 -35.65 13.85 -11.81
C ARG A 386 -35.97 13.35 -13.21
N ASP A 387 -37.21 13.43 -13.64
CA ASP A 387 -37.65 12.98 -14.96
C ASP A 387 -37.55 14.06 -16.05
N HIS A 388 -37.03 15.25 -15.73
CA HIS A 388 -36.78 16.31 -16.70
C HIS A 388 -35.78 15.86 -17.77
N LYS A 389 -36.20 15.93 -19.03
CA LYS A 389 -35.40 15.62 -20.23
C LYS A 389 -35.65 16.68 -21.30
N PHE A 390 -34.57 17.20 -21.88
CA PHE A 390 -34.64 17.99 -23.12
C PHE A 390 -35.00 17.09 -24.31
N SER A 391 -35.53 17.66 -25.39
CA SER A 391 -35.63 16.94 -26.66
C SER A 391 -34.24 16.76 -27.30
N ASP A 392 -34.08 15.78 -28.18
CA ASP A 392 -32.82 15.57 -28.89
C ASP A 392 -32.45 16.80 -29.74
N GLU A 393 -33.45 17.46 -30.34
CA GLU A 393 -33.25 18.72 -31.05
C GLU A 393 -32.75 19.85 -30.14
N ASP A 394 -33.33 20.00 -28.94
CA ASP A 394 -32.90 21.02 -27.97
C ASP A 394 -31.46 20.79 -27.51
N ILE A 395 -31.06 19.53 -27.29
CA ILE A 395 -29.69 19.18 -26.86
C ILE A 395 -28.66 19.57 -27.91
N VAL A 396 -28.95 19.37 -29.19
CA VAL A 396 -28.05 19.74 -30.29
C VAL A 396 -27.86 21.26 -30.36
N GLU A 397 -28.92 22.04 -30.11
CA GLU A 397 -28.87 23.50 -30.16
C GLU A 397 -28.42 24.16 -28.84
N LEU A 398 -28.37 23.41 -27.74
CA LEU A 398 -28.07 23.92 -26.41
C LEU A 398 -26.68 24.59 -26.35
N SER A 399 -26.66 25.87 -25.97
CA SER A 399 -25.43 26.64 -25.74
C SER A 399 -25.67 27.70 -24.66
N PRO A 400 -25.77 27.29 -23.39
CA PRO A 400 -26.10 28.16 -22.28
C PRO A 400 -25.13 29.34 -22.11
N VAL A 401 -25.69 30.49 -21.72
CA VAL A 401 -24.93 31.66 -21.29
C VAL A 401 -25.01 31.70 -19.75
N PRO A 402 -23.88 31.79 -19.02
CA PRO A 402 -23.90 31.90 -17.57
C PRO A 402 -24.81 33.06 -17.10
N GLY A 403 -25.69 32.77 -16.14
CA GLY A 403 -26.61 33.77 -15.56
C GLY A 403 -27.89 34.07 -16.35
N GLU A 404 -28.09 33.45 -17.53
CA GLU A 404 -29.27 33.64 -18.38
C GLU A 404 -30.15 32.38 -18.43
N ASP A 405 -31.45 32.55 -18.72
CA ASP A 405 -32.40 31.44 -18.94
C ASP A 405 -32.37 30.33 -17.87
N ASP A 406 -32.36 30.73 -16.60
CA ASP A 406 -32.30 29.89 -15.39
C ASP A 406 -30.99 29.10 -15.19
N TRP A 407 -29.99 29.28 -16.07
CA TRP A 407 -28.66 28.75 -15.86
C TRP A 407 -27.90 29.59 -14.82
N SER A 408 -27.11 28.91 -14.00
CA SER A 408 -26.28 29.56 -12.99
C SER A 408 -25.22 30.46 -13.63
N GLU A 409 -24.70 31.40 -12.85
CA GLU A 409 -23.34 31.93 -13.08
C GLU A 409 -22.32 30.78 -13.09
N VAL A 410 -21.09 31.05 -13.53
CA VAL A 410 -20.04 30.02 -13.56
C VAL A 410 -19.73 29.54 -12.14
N VAL A 411 -20.06 28.29 -11.84
CA VAL A 411 -19.74 27.62 -10.59
C VAL A 411 -18.39 26.93 -10.72
N TRP A 412 -17.52 27.16 -9.74
CA TRP A 412 -16.24 26.48 -9.65
C TRP A 412 -16.27 25.43 -8.55
N PHE A 413 -15.77 24.22 -8.84
CA PHE A 413 -15.62 23.14 -7.87
C PHE A 413 -14.14 22.86 -7.61
N GLY A 414 -13.74 22.90 -6.33
CA GLY A 414 -12.35 22.64 -5.92
C GLY A 414 -11.93 21.18 -5.92
N PHE A 415 -12.76 20.27 -6.45
CA PHE A 415 -12.35 18.89 -6.69
C PHE A 415 -12.98 18.29 -7.96
N ASP A 416 -12.37 17.24 -8.52
CA ASP A 416 -12.82 16.62 -9.78
C ASP A 416 -14.13 15.82 -9.62
N LYS A 417 -14.44 15.46 -8.38
CA LYS A 417 -15.75 14.98 -7.97
C LYS A 417 -16.66 16.20 -7.75
N ILE A 418 -17.63 16.37 -8.63
CA ILE A 418 -18.60 17.46 -8.58
C ILE A 418 -19.69 17.10 -7.57
N ASP A 419 -19.58 17.68 -6.37
CA ASP A 419 -20.46 17.43 -5.22
C ASP A 419 -21.70 18.35 -5.27
N LEU A 420 -22.75 17.85 -5.92
CA LEU A 420 -24.01 18.56 -6.08
C LEU A 420 -24.88 18.50 -4.82
N ASP A 421 -24.65 17.53 -3.94
CA ASP A 421 -25.32 17.44 -2.64
C ASP A 421 -25.02 18.66 -1.80
N THR A 422 -23.73 18.94 -1.58
CA THR A 422 -23.30 20.06 -0.76
C THR A 422 -23.72 21.39 -1.39
N HIS A 423 -23.64 21.49 -2.72
CA HIS A 423 -24.01 22.71 -3.43
C HIS A 423 -25.52 23.04 -3.32
N TYR A 424 -26.39 22.03 -3.34
CA TYR A 424 -27.85 22.21 -3.32
C TYR A 424 -28.54 21.77 -2.02
N ASP A 425 -27.78 21.54 -0.94
CA ASP A 425 -28.28 21.14 0.39
C ASP A 425 -29.08 19.80 0.38
N ASP A 426 -28.41 18.71 -0.03
CA ASP A 426 -28.93 17.32 -0.05
C ASP A 426 -30.25 17.16 -0.84
N PRO A 427 -30.29 17.49 -2.15
CA PRO A 427 -31.50 17.41 -2.94
C PRO A 427 -31.86 15.95 -3.27
N VAL A 428 -33.16 15.62 -3.17
CA VAL A 428 -33.68 14.26 -3.37
C VAL A 428 -34.71 14.24 -4.50
N GLN A 429 -34.69 13.21 -5.36
CA GLN A 429 -35.51 13.11 -6.58
C GLN A 429 -35.31 14.29 -7.54
N LYS A 430 -34.05 14.67 -7.79
CA LYS A 430 -33.70 15.79 -8.65
C LYS A 430 -32.76 15.40 -9.78
N SER A 431 -32.67 16.26 -10.79
CA SER A 431 -31.64 16.18 -11.83
C SER A 431 -30.97 17.55 -12.03
N VAL A 432 -29.71 17.54 -12.43
CA VAL A 432 -28.91 18.73 -12.70
C VAL A 432 -28.21 18.53 -14.04
N TYR A 433 -28.22 19.56 -14.87
CA TYR A 433 -27.42 19.64 -16.08
C TYR A 433 -26.22 20.53 -15.80
N ALA A 434 -25.03 20.07 -16.15
CA ALA A 434 -23.78 20.78 -16.04
C ALA A 434 -23.18 20.95 -17.43
N PHE A 435 -22.91 22.19 -17.80
CA PHE A 435 -22.40 22.56 -19.11
C PHE A 435 -21.01 23.22 -19.02
N SER A 436 -20.12 22.84 -19.94
CA SER A 436 -18.77 23.38 -20.05
C SER A 436 -18.28 23.31 -21.52
N HIS A 437 -17.16 23.94 -21.83
CA HIS A 437 -16.48 23.80 -23.11
C HIS A 437 -15.12 23.14 -22.95
N PHE A 438 -14.62 22.54 -24.02
CA PHE A 438 -13.22 22.17 -24.07
C PHE A 438 -12.63 22.33 -25.47
N THR A 439 -11.31 22.53 -25.54
CA THR A 439 -10.55 22.44 -26.79
C THR A 439 -9.78 21.14 -26.84
N MET A 440 -9.72 20.53 -28.03
CA MET A 440 -8.86 19.40 -28.36
C MET A 440 -7.80 19.87 -29.36
N ALA A 441 -6.52 19.73 -29.01
CA ALA A 441 -5.43 20.23 -29.85
C ALA A 441 -5.25 19.43 -31.16
N THR A 442 -5.50 18.12 -31.12
CA THR A 442 -5.31 17.19 -32.24
C THR A 442 -6.44 16.16 -32.26
N SER A 443 -6.94 15.79 -33.45
CA SER A 443 -7.93 14.72 -33.55
C SER A 443 -7.28 13.39 -33.16
N ASP A 444 -7.79 12.72 -32.14
CA ASP A 444 -7.21 11.45 -31.70
C ASP A 444 -8.21 10.57 -30.92
N SER A 445 -7.82 9.30 -30.75
CA SER A 445 -8.48 8.38 -29.84
C SER A 445 -8.22 8.76 -28.39
N VAL A 446 -9.27 8.74 -27.58
CA VAL A 446 -9.23 9.12 -26.16
C VAL A 446 -9.92 8.06 -25.31
N ARG A 447 -9.78 8.19 -23.99
CA ARG A 447 -10.60 7.46 -23.03
C ARG A 447 -11.46 8.44 -22.23
N PHE A 448 -12.77 8.38 -22.37
CA PHE A 448 -13.68 9.11 -21.48
C PHE A 448 -13.76 8.39 -20.13
N TRP A 449 -13.38 9.09 -19.07
CA TRP A 449 -13.45 8.63 -17.69
C TRP A 449 -14.66 9.27 -17.05
N ILE A 450 -15.62 8.45 -16.61
CA ILE A 450 -16.93 8.91 -16.13
C ILE A 450 -17.20 8.26 -14.78
N GLY A 451 -17.69 9.05 -13.83
CA GLY A 451 -18.13 8.59 -12.52
C GLY A 451 -19.47 9.21 -12.18
N SER A 452 -20.35 8.45 -11.53
CA SER A 452 -21.62 8.97 -10.99
C SER A 452 -22.09 8.12 -9.81
N ASP A 453 -22.88 8.67 -8.90
CA ASP A 453 -23.56 7.89 -7.85
C ASP A 453 -24.83 7.22 -8.40
N GLU A 454 -25.71 7.96 -9.06
CA GLU A 454 -26.90 7.43 -9.73
C GLU A 454 -26.81 7.66 -11.25
N GLU A 455 -27.82 8.30 -11.84
CA GLU A 455 -27.95 8.45 -13.29
C GLU A 455 -26.93 9.45 -13.82
N VAL A 456 -26.33 9.13 -14.98
CA VAL A 456 -25.52 10.10 -15.71
C VAL A 456 -25.67 9.91 -17.21
N SER A 457 -25.79 11.02 -17.93
CA SER A 457 -25.77 11.06 -19.39
C SER A 457 -24.78 12.14 -19.82
N VAL A 458 -23.96 11.86 -20.83
CA VAL A 458 -22.91 12.76 -21.30
C VAL A 458 -23.02 12.95 -22.80
N TRP A 459 -23.01 14.21 -23.23
CA TRP A 459 -23.01 14.60 -24.63
C TRP A 459 -21.80 15.45 -24.97
N ILE A 460 -21.25 15.22 -26.17
CA ILE A 460 -20.25 16.08 -26.80
C ILE A 460 -20.85 16.60 -28.11
N ASP A 461 -20.93 17.92 -28.26
CA ASP A 461 -21.54 18.60 -29.42
C ASP A 461 -22.97 18.16 -29.76
N GLY A 462 -23.71 17.69 -28.76
CA GLY A 462 -25.07 17.18 -28.90
C GLY A 462 -25.17 15.69 -29.21
N GLU A 463 -24.04 15.01 -29.48
CA GLU A 463 -23.99 13.55 -29.62
C GLU A 463 -23.88 12.88 -28.24
N LEU A 464 -24.79 11.95 -27.95
CA LEU A 464 -24.75 11.16 -26.71
C LEU A 464 -23.60 10.16 -26.74
N ILE A 465 -22.58 10.37 -25.92
CA ILE A 465 -21.39 9.51 -25.87
C ILE A 465 -21.45 8.46 -24.75
N TYR A 466 -22.26 8.70 -23.72
CA TYR A 466 -22.42 7.77 -22.61
C TYR A 466 -23.74 7.99 -21.87
N GLU A 467 -24.35 6.88 -21.43
CA GLU A 467 -25.51 6.90 -20.55
C GLU A 467 -25.43 5.74 -19.55
N HIS A 468 -25.75 6.06 -18.29
CA HIS A 468 -25.96 5.11 -17.23
C HIS A 468 -27.30 5.37 -16.54
N GLU A 469 -28.13 4.33 -16.50
CA GLU A 469 -29.35 4.30 -15.69
C GLU A 469 -29.16 3.41 -14.46
N GLY A 470 -29.62 3.88 -13.31
CA GLY A 470 -29.63 3.10 -12.07
C GLY A 470 -28.74 3.67 -10.97
N ARG A 471 -28.61 2.89 -9.90
CA ARG A 471 -27.85 3.27 -8.69
C ARG A 471 -26.52 2.56 -8.65
N ARG A 472 -25.46 3.30 -8.33
CA ARG A 472 -24.12 2.82 -8.06
C ARG A 472 -23.48 3.69 -6.97
N ARG A 473 -22.17 3.58 -6.80
CA ARG A 473 -21.39 4.48 -5.94
C ARG A 473 -20.49 5.28 -6.86
N HIS A 474 -20.38 6.58 -6.63
CA HIS A 474 -19.41 7.41 -7.35
C HIS A 474 -17.98 6.89 -7.10
N VAL A 475 -17.23 6.72 -8.21
CA VAL A 475 -15.80 6.39 -8.25
C VAL A 475 -15.21 7.19 -9.41
N MET A 476 -14.07 7.84 -9.18
CA MET A 476 -13.36 8.60 -10.22
C MET A 476 -12.93 7.67 -11.37
N GLY A 477 -13.42 7.94 -12.58
CA GLY A 477 -13.15 7.07 -13.75
C GLY A 477 -13.69 5.65 -13.60
N GLY A 478 -14.81 5.48 -12.87
CA GLY A 478 -15.48 4.19 -12.69
C GLY A 478 -15.88 3.53 -14.01
N ASP A 479 -16.31 4.32 -14.99
CA ASP A 479 -16.41 3.89 -16.39
C ASP A 479 -15.29 4.49 -17.22
N LYS A 480 -14.74 3.67 -18.12
CA LYS A 480 -13.69 4.06 -19.06
C LYS A 480 -14.14 3.68 -20.46
N VAL A 481 -14.58 4.67 -21.23
CA VAL A 481 -15.22 4.48 -22.53
C VAL A 481 -14.24 4.91 -23.64
N PRO A 482 -13.93 4.07 -24.64
CA PRO A 482 -13.21 4.52 -25.83
C PRO A 482 -13.96 5.64 -26.53
N GLY A 483 -13.24 6.68 -26.94
CA GLY A 483 -13.78 7.77 -27.74
C GLY A 483 -12.83 8.17 -28.85
N PHE A 484 -13.35 8.96 -29.78
CA PHE A 484 -12.55 9.74 -30.72
C PHE A 484 -13.07 11.17 -30.67
N VAL A 485 -12.17 12.14 -30.57
CA VAL A 485 -12.52 13.56 -30.50
C VAL A 485 -11.74 14.28 -31.59
N GLU A 486 -12.43 15.08 -32.40
CA GLU A 486 -11.79 15.87 -33.45
C GLU A 486 -10.97 17.02 -32.86
N ALA A 487 -10.01 17.57 -33.60
CA ALA A 487 -9.34 18.81 -33.21
C ALA A 487 -10.31 19.98 -33.32
N GLY A 488 -10.36 20.83 -32.31
CA GLY A 488 -11.23 22.00 -32.31
C GLY A 488 -11.80 22.33 -30.95
N GLU A 489 -12.83 23.17 -30.96
CA GLU A 489 -13.64 23.53 -29.80
C GLU A 489 -14.90 22.67 -29.78
N HIS A 490 -15.24 22.18 -28.59
CA HIS A 490 -16.36 21.26 -28.36
C HIS A 490 -17.19 21.70 -27.16
N ARG A 491 -18.49 21.42 -27.22
CA ARG A 491 -19.43 21.59 -26.12
C ARG A 491 -19.56 20.30 -25.33
N LEU A 492 -19.53 20.40 -24.00
CA LEU A 492 -19.73 19.30 -23.07
C LEU A 492 -20.98 19.54 -22.24
N LEU A 493 -21.92 18.59 -22.28
CA LEU A 493 -23.10 18.57 -21.42
C LEU A 493 -23.10 17.28 -20.62
N VAL A 494 -23.27 17.40 -19.30
CA VAL A 494 -23.46 16.27 -18.39
C VAL A 494 -24.79 16.44 -17.67
N ARG A 495 -25.66 15.45 -17.73
CA ARG A 495 -26.85 15.38 -16.89
C ARG A 495 -26.60 14.37 -15.79
N SER A 496 -26.71 14.78 -14.53
CA SER A 496 -26.71 13.86 -13.40
C SER A 496 -28.11 13.80 -12.77
N GLY A 497 -28.60 12.61 -12.49
CA GLY A 497 -29.90 12.39 -11.85
C GLY A 497 -29.75 11.68 -10.52
N GLN A 498 -30.45 12.15 -9.50
CA GLN A 498 -30.41 11.62 -8.14
C GLN A 498 -31.80 11.28 -7.60
N GLY A 499 -31.94 10.04 -7.14
CA GLY A 499 -33.08 9.55 -6.41
C GLY A 499 -33.01 9.79 -4.92
N ARG A 500 -31.99 9.25 -4.23
CA ARG A 500 -31.75 9.37 -2.78
C ARG A 500 -30.39 8.75 -2.43
N GLY A 501 -29.51 9.48 -1.76
CA GLY A 501 -28.14 9.06 -1.49
C GLY A 501 -27.18 10.21 -1.73
N ARG A 502 -25.97 9.91 -2.24
CA ARG A 502 -25.02 10.96 -2.61
C ARG A 502 -25.29 11.51 -4.01
N PHE A 503 -25.11 12.80 -4.27
CA PHE A 503 -25.34 13.41 -5.59
C PHE A 503 -24.03 13.94 -6.18
N ASP A 504 -23.33 13.05 -6.87
CA ASP A 504 -22.01 13.33 -7.39
C ASP A 504 -21.82 12.81 -8.81
N PHE A 505 -21.01 13.53 -9.59
CA PHE A 505 -20.47 13.02 -10.86
C PHE A 505 -19.03 13.47 -11.10
N SER A 506 -18.36 12.86 -12.07
CA SER A 506 -17.06 13.29 -12.57
C SER A 506 -16.92 12.93 -14.06
N PHE A 507 -16.21 13.76 -14.82
CA PHE A 507 -15.92 13.52 -16.24
C PHE A 507 -14.49 13.93 -16.56
N ASN A 508 -13.78 13.15 -17.36
CA ASN A 508 -12.50 13.56 -17.95
C ASN A 508 -12.25 12.89 -19.31
N ILE A 509 -11.47 13.54 -20.16
CA ILE A 509 -10.95 13.03 -21.44
C ILE A 509 -9.49 12.67 -21.22
N CYS A 510 -9.20 11.37 -21.10
CA CYS A 510 -7.90 10.85 -20.70
C CYS A 510 -7.10 10.27 -21.87
N GLU A 511 -5.78 10.13 -21.67
CA GLU A 511 -4.92 9.33 -22.55
C GLU A 511 -5.51 7.91 -22.72
N PRO A 512 -5.47 7.31 -23.93
CA PRO A 512 -5.97 5.96 -24.19
C PRO A 512 -4.99 4.88 -23.68
N ILE A 513 -4.52 5.03 -22.43
CA ILE A 513 -3.61 4.11 -21.76
C ILE A 513 -4.43 3.25 -20.80
N ASP A 514 -4.33 1.93 -20.94
CA ASP A 514 -5.06 0.97 -20.10
C ASP A 514 -4.19 0.43 -18.93
N ASP A 515 -2.85 0.56 -18.99
CA ASP A 515 -1.94 0.21 -17.89
C ASP A 515 -2.15 1.17 -16.71
N LEU A 516 -2.72 0.66 -15.62
CA LEU A 516 -3.10 1.44 -14.44
C LEU A 516 -1.90 2.15 -13.77
N ARG A 517 -0.67 1.68 -13.98
CA ARG A 517 0.53 2.35 -13.48
C ARG A 517 0.73 3.73 -14.13
N TYR A 518 0.21 3.94 -15.33
CA TYR A 518 0.44 5.17 -16.12
C TYR A 518 -0.86 5.85 -16.58
N ALA A 519 -1.99 5.13 -16.57
CA ALA A 519 -3.28 5.58 -17.05
C ALA A 519 -3.85 6.76 -16.25
N GLY A 520 -4.85 7.43 -16.82
CA GLY A 520 -5.69 8.39 -16.12
C GLY A 520 -5.28 9.85 -16.22
N ASN A 521 -4.11 10.17 -16.79
CA ASN A 521 -3.82 11.56 -17.16
C ASN A 521 -4.87 12.08 -18.13
N ARG A 522 -5.26 13.35 -17.99
CA ARG A 522 -6.01 14.03 -19.05
C ARG A 522 -5.20 13.96 -20.34
N TYR A 523 -5.87 13.80 -21.46
CA TYR A 523 -5.23 13.77 -22.77
C TYR A 523 -4.45 15.09 -22.99
N PRO A 524 -3.14 15.04 -23.33
CA PRO A 524 -2.33 16.25 -23.55
C PRO A 524 -2.96 17.21 -24.56
N GLY A 525 -3.06 18.48 -24.21
CA GLY A 525 -3.66 19.51 -25.07
C GLY A 525 -5.18 19.65 -24.94
N VAL A 526 -5.85 18.83 -24.12
CA VAL A 526 -7.24 19.12 -23.71
C VAL A 526 -7.25 20.28 -22.71
N ARG A 527 -8.13 21.27 -22.94
CA ARG A 527 -8.33 22.41 -22.05
C ARG A 527 -9.81 22.63 -21.82
N TYR A 528 -10.26 22.58 -20.57
CA TYR A 528 -11.64 22.91 -20.17
C TYR A 528 -11.77 24.40 -19.86
N TYR A 529 -12.88 25.02 -20.24
CA TYR A 529 -13.14 26.43 -19.95
C TYR A 529 -14.64 26.75 -20.05
N GLN A 530 -15.01 27.97 -19.64
CA GLN A 530 -16.37 28.50 -19.78
C GLN A 530 -16.34 29.86 -20.49
N ARG A 531 -17.25 30.06 -21.45
CA ARG A 531 -17.38 31.33 -22.19
C ARG A 531 -18.04 32.39 -21.31
N GLY A 532 -17.51 33.61 -21.32
CA GLY A 532 -18.12 34.78 -20.66
C GLY A 532 -17.85 34.92 -19.14
N GLY A 533 -17.22 33.93 -18.50
CA GLY A 533 -16.87 34.01 -17.08
C GLY A 533 -15.48 34.61 -16.83
N GLY A 534 -15.39 35.66 -16.02
CA GLY A 534 -14.14 36.05 -15.37
C GLY A 534 -13.71 35.00 -14.32
N PRO A 535 -12.58 35.20 -13.61
CA PRO A 535 -12.25 34.36 -12.45
C PRO A 535 -13.44 34.33 -11.48
N PRO A 536 -13.71 33.19 -10.80
CA PRO A 536 -14.83 33.09 -9.87
C PRO A 536 -14.73 34.18 -8.80
N THR A 537 -15.85 34.79 -8.42
CA THR A 537 -15.94 35.52 -7.15
C THR A 537 -16.08 34.52 -6.01
N ASP A 538 -15.59 34.84 -4.81
CA ASP A 538 -15.61 33.93 -3.64
C ASP A 538 -16.99 33.27 -3.40
N ASP A 539 -18.09 33.98 -3.69
CA ASP A 539 -19.47 33.51 -3.51
C ASP A 539 -19.91 32.37 -4.46
N VAL A 540 -19.15 32.09 -5.52
CA VAL A 540 -19.49 31.07 -6.54
C VAL A 540 -18.48 29.90 -6.55
N GLN A 541 -17.61 29.87 -5.53
CA GLN A 541 -16.64 28.81 -5.30
C GLN A 541 -17.21 27.76 -4.34
N VAL A 542 -17.44 26.54 -4.85
CA VAL A 542 -17.73 25.38 -4.00
C VAL A 542 -16.40 24.81 -3.54
N ARG A 543 -16.02 25.15 -2.30
CA ARG A 543 -14.84 24.59 -1.65
C ARG A 543 -15.02 23.09 -1.46
N ALA A 544 -13.94 22.33 -1.60
CA ALA A 544 -13.97 20.92 -1.22
C ALA A 544 -14.30 20.81 0.29
N GLN A 545 -15.41 20.12 0.64
CA GLN A 545 -15.80 19.87 2.03
C GLN A 545 -15.48 18.43 2.44
N GLU A 546 -15.24 18.22 3.74
CA GLU A 546 -14.96 16.92 4.33
C GLU A 546 -16.20 16.03 4.40
N ALA A 547 -16.02 14.74 4.11
CA ALA A 547 -16.85 13.68 4.68
C ALA A 547 -16.07 12.36 4.80
N TRP A 548 -15.23 12.19 5.84
CA TRP A 548 -14.98 10.85 6.45
C TRP A 548 -14.20 10.83 7.80
N ASP A 549 -14.46 9.74 8.55
CA ASP A 549 -14.05 9.37 9.92
C ASP A 549 -12.64 8.72 9.94
N PRO A 550 -11.72 9.06 10.87
CA PRO A 550 -10.28 8.70 10.80
C PRO A 550 -9.87 7.22 10.90
N TRP A 551 -10.82 6.26 10.87
CA TRP A 551 -10.57 4.86 11.27
C TRP A 551 -10.66 3.79 10.18
N ARG A 552 -10.58 4.12 8.88
CA ARG A 552 -10.21 3.09 7.88
C ARG A 552 -9.13 3.59 6.93
N VAL A 553 -7.92 3.13 7.19
CA VAL A 553 -6.88 2.99 6.18
C VAL A 553 -6.46 1.53 6.25
N GLY A 554 -6.77 0.76 5.21
CA GLY A 554 -6.48 -0.67 5.15
C GLY A 554 -6.99 -1.25 3.83
N GLY A 555 -6.11 -1.29 2.84
CA GLY A 555 -6.31 -1.98 1.58
C GLY A 555 -4.95 -2.13 0.92
N THR A 556 -4.42 -3.35 0.87
CA THR A 556 -3.17 -3.71 0.19
C THR A 556 -3.47 -4.19 -1.22
N GLU A 557 -2.84 -3.56 -2.21
CA GLU A 557 -2.73 -4.08 -3.58
C GLU A 557 -1.97 -5.42 -3.58
N GLN A 558 -2.43 -6.38 -4.39
CA GLN A 558 -1.59 -7.44 -4.92
C GLN A 558 -1.34 -7.15 -6.40
N THR A 559 -0.11 -6.79 -6.75
CA THR A 559 0.40 -6.85 -8.12
C THR A 559 0.72 -8.30 -8.49
N PHE A 560 0.20 -8.76 -9.63
CA PHE A 560 0.88 -9.72 -10.48
C PHE A 560 0.98 -9.09 -11.87
N GLU A 561 2.17 -9.06 -12.48
CA GLU A 561 2.29 -8.82 -13.92
C GLU A 561 2.09 -10.13 -14.66
N PRO A 562 1.10 -10.23 -15.58
CA PRO A 562 1.17 -11.19 -16.66
C PRO A 562 1.78 -10.66 -17.93
N ASP A 563 2.89 -11.29 -18.34
CA ASP A 563 3.27 -11.35 -19.74
C ASP A 563 2.06 -11.86 -20.54
N GLU A 564 1.36 -10.90 -21.14
CA GLU A 564 0.10 -10.96 -21.89
C GLU A 564 -1.20 -10.99 -21.05
N ASP A 565 -1.88 -9.84 -20.98
CA ASP A 565 -3.27 -9.73 -20.48
C ASP A 565 -4.23 -10.58 -21.36
N PRO A 566 -4.80 -11.68 -20.84
CA PRO A 566 -5.76 -12.50 -21.57
C PRO A 566 -7.07 -11.77 -21.89
N LEU A 567 -7.41 -10.72 -21.13
CA LEU A 567 -8.65 -9.95 -21.30
C LEU A 567 -8.59 -9.06 -22.55
N ALA A 568 -7.41 -8.54 -22.89
CA ALA A 568 -7.20 -7.82 -24.15
C ALA A 568 -7.47 -8.72 -25.38
N THR A 569 -7.04 -9.99 -25.32
CA THR A 569 -7.30 -10.97 -26.42
C THR A 569 -8.76 -11.40 -26.45
N PHE A 570 -9.43 -11.53 -25.29
CA PHE A 570 -10.86 -11.85 -25.20
C PHE A 570 -11.74 -10.85 -25.97
N ARG A 571 -11.44 -9.56 -25.91
CA ARG A 571 -12.22 -8.49 -26.58
C ARG A 571 -12.24 -8.65 -28.11
N GLN A 572 -11.31 -9.41 -28.68
CA GLN A 572 -11.16 -9.64 -30.12
C GLN A 572 -11.46 -11.09 -30.52
N ALA A 573 -11.65 -11.98 -29.56
CA ALA A 573 -11.84 -13.40 -29.79
C ALA A 573 -13.31 -13.75 -30.11
N PRO A 574 -13.58 -14.72 -31.00
CA PRO A 574 -14.93 -15.08 -31.39
C PRO A 574 -15.77 -15.64 -30.23
N ASP A 575 -17.09 -15.43 -30.27
CA ASP A 575 -18.06 -15.85 -29.24
C ASP A 575 -18.12 -17.38 -29.01
N SER A 576 -17.44 -18.17 -29.84
CA SER A 576 -17.26 -19.61 -29.70
C SER A 576 -15.83 -19.98 -30.08
N LEU A 577 -15.11 -20.57 -29.14
CA LEU A 577 -13.75 -21.05 -29.31
C LEU A 577 -13.69 -22.51 -28.91
N LEU A 578 -13.05 -23.33 -29.72
CA LEU A 578 -12.74 -24.71 -29.37
C LEU A 578 -11.33 -24.97 -29.88
N LEU A 579 -10.39 -25.13 -28.96
CA LEU A 579 -9.06 -25.59 -29.29
C LEU A 579 -9.12 -27.08 -29.61
N ASP A 580 -8.39 -27.47 -30.65
CA ASP A 580 -8.19 -28.88 -30.97
C ASP A 580 -7.70 -29.58 -29.70
N ALA A 581 -8.37 -30.69 -29.35
CA ALA A 581 -7.87 -31.54 -28.29
C ALA A 581 -6.43 -31.91 -28.66
N PRO A 582 -5.45 -31.74 -27.77
CA PRO A 582 -4.07 -32.06 -28.07
C PRO A 582 -3.98 -33.45 -28.70
N ALA A 583 -3.35 -33.57 -29.88
CA ALA A 583 -3.30 -34.84 -30.61
C ALA A 583 -2.77 -35.94 -29.67
N ALA A 584 -3.33 -37.15 -29.71
CA ALA A 584 -3.04 -38.25 -28.76
C ALA A 584 -1.54 -38.65 -28.60
N ARG A 585 -0.61 -38.01 -29.31
CA ARG A 585 0.84 -38.11 -29.12
C ARG A 585 1.44 -37.07 -28.15
N SER A 586 0.74 -35.97 -27.85
CA SER A 586 1.11 -35.04 -26.77
C SER A 586 0.80 -35.61 -25.38
N LEU A 587 0.16 -36.78 -25.32
CA LEU A 587 0.02 -37.60 -24.12
C LEU A 587 1.37 -38.19 -23.67
N ALA A 588 2.46 -38.12 -24.45
CA ALA A 588 3.75 -38.69 -24.05
C ALA A 588 4.39 -38.01 -22.81
N LEU A 589 4.15 -36.71 -22.59
CA LEU A 589 4.57 -36.02 -21.34
C LEU A 589 3.67 -36.43 -20.17
N LEU A 590 2.40 -36.77 -20.45
CA LEU A 590 1.42 -37.25 -19.48
C LEU A 590 1.53 -38.76 -19.20
N ASP A 591 2.11 -39.56 -20.09
CA ASP A 591 2.32 -41.00 -19.90
C ASP A 591 3.46 -41.29 -18.91
N VAL A 592 4.48 -40.42 -18.84
CA VAL A 592 5.51 -40.50 -17.78
C VAL A 592 4.90 -40.19 -16.40
N ILE A 593 3.83 -39.39 -16.35
CA ILE A 593 3.12 -39.01 -15.13
C ILE A 593 2.03 -40.06 -14.77
N ALA A 594 1.35 -40.64 -15.76
CA ALA A 594 0.21 -41.53 -15.58
C ALA A 594 0.55 -43.05 -15.57
N ALA A 595 1.70 -43.50 -16.08
CA ALA A 595 1.94 -44.93 -16.30
C ALA A 595 2.54 -45.72 -15.11
N GLN A 596 2.44 -45.25 -13.86
CA GLN A 596 3.23 -45.84 -12.75
C GLN A 596 2.43 -46.29 -11.50
N ILE A 597 1.09 -46.37 -11.53
CA ILE A 597 0.34 -46.92 -10.37
C ILE A 597 -0.79 -47.87 -10.81
N PRO A 598 -0.58 -49.20 -10.77
CA PRO A 598 -1.66 -50.17 -10.94
C PRO A 598 -2.54 -50.24 -9.69
N ASN A 599 -3.87 -50.24 -9.87
CA ASN A 599 -4.92 -50.51 -8.88
C ASN A 599 -5.43 -49.36 -7.98
N MET A 600 -5.20 -48.09 -8.32
CA MET A 600 -5.95 -46.99 -7.72
C MET A 600 -7.17 -46.64 -8.58
N ALA A 601 -8.33 -47.21 -8.25
CA ALA A 601 -9.60 -46.82 -8.86
C ALA A 601 -10.04 -45.45 -8.34
N VAL A 602 -9.49 -44.35 -8.87
CA VAL A 602 -9.94 -42.98 -8.56
C VAL A 602 -9.76 -42.06 -9.77
N TRP A 603 -10.89 -41.70 -10.40
CA TRP A 603 -11.17 -40.45 -11.11
C TRP A 603 -9.97 -39.65 -11.65
N SER A 604 -9.35 -40.15 -12.71
CA SER A 604 -9.20 -39.43 -13.99
C SER A 604 -8.80 -37.93 -13.91
N LYS A 605 -7.57 -37.59 -13.51
CA LYS A 605 -7.07 -36.20 -13.59
C LYS A 605 -5.60 -36.12 -14.00
N THR A 606 -5.36 -35.47 -15.14
CA THR A 606 -4.11 -34.80 -15.55
C THR A 606 -3.57 -33.92 -14.43
N ASP A 607 -2.34 -34.13 -13.97
CA ASP A 607 -1.47 -33.23 -13.17
C ASP A 607 -2.16 -32.28 -12.14
N THR A 608 -3.30 -32.67 -11.58
CA THR A 608 -3.98 -31.90 -10.53
C THR A 608 -3.31 -32.11 -9.18
N VAL A 609 -2.40 -33.08 -9.11
CA VAL A 609 -1.65 -33.40 -7.89
C VAL A 609 -0.69 -32.27 -7.57
N THR A 610 -0.02 -31.68 -8.56
CA THR A 610 1.00 -30.65 -8.34
C THR A 610 0.42 -29.38 -7.67
N PRO A 611 -0.65 -28.74 -8.19
CA PRO A 611 -1.27 -27.59 -7.51
C PRO A 611 -1.91 -27.95 -6.15
N ILE A 612 -2.49 -29.16 -6.03
CA ILE A 612 -3.12 -29.63 -4.77
C ILE A 612 -2.08 -29.88 -3.69
N VAL A 613 -0.94 -30.50 -4.03
CA VAL A 613 0.14 -30.77 -3.09
C VAL A 613 0.82 -29.46 -2.72
N LEU A 614 1.20 -28.61 -3.68
CA LEU A 614 1.83 -27.30 -3.43
C LEU A 614 1.01 -26.46 -2.45
N SER A 615 -0.32 -26.41 -2.62
CA SER A 615 -1.17 -25.69 -1.67
C SER A 615 -1.37 -26.28 -0.28
N ARG A 616 -0.98 -27.54 -0.11
CA ARG A 616 -1.14 -28.32 1.13
C ARG A 616 0.22 -28.62 1.79
N MET A 617 1.33 -28.15 1.21
CA MET A 617 2.70 -28.39 1.68
C MET A 617 3.02 -27.63 2.99
N PRO A 618 3.96 -28.14 3.81
CA PRO A 618 3.56 -28.83 5.04
C PRO A 618 3.35 -27.96 6.31
N PHE A 619 3.13 -26.64 6.22
CA PHE A 619 2.84 -25.82 7.42
C PHE A 619 1.85 -24.69 7.22
N THR A 620 1.19 -24.63 6.07
CA THR A 620 -0.08 -23.89 6.00
C THR A 620 -1.15 -24.74 6.67
N MET A 621 -1.13 -24.70 7.98
CA MET A 621 -2.29 -25.07 8.76
C MET A 621 -3.12 -23.77 8.94
N GLY A 622 -3.88 -23.42 7.89
CA GLY A 622 -4.54 -22.12 7.65
C GLY A 622 -5.71 -21.63 8.53
N HIS A 623 -6.47 -20.66 8.03
CA HIS A 623 -7.72 -20.15 8.61
C HIS A 623 -8.80 -19.97 7.53
N LYS A 624 -10.08 -20.00 7.96
CA LYS A 624 -11.24 -19.57 7.17
C LYS A 624 -11.37 -18.05 7.32
N ALA A 625 -11.17 -17.25 6.28
CA ALA A 625 -11.61 -15.85 6.34
C ALA A 625 -13.14 -15.77 6.26
N PHE A 626 -13.80 -15.21 7.28
CA PHE A 626 -15.09 -14.54 7.11
C PHE A 626 -14.82 -13.04 7.27
N GLY A 627 -14.61 -12.35 6.15
CA GLY A 627 -14.33 -10.93 6.03
C GLY A 627 -14.19 -10.59 4.55
N ARG A 628 -14.54 -9.35 4.15
CA ARG A 628 -14.58 -8.93 2.73
C ARG A 628 -13.20 -8.65 2.11
N GLU A 629 -12.13 -8.77 2.88
CA GLU A 629 -10.74 -8.58 2.47
C GLU A 629 -9.93 -9.77 3.02
N GLY A 630 -9.14 -10.45 2.19
CA GLY A 630 -8.34 -11.58 2.66
C GLY A 630 -7.59 -12.34 1.57
N TRP A 631 -6.42 -11.84 1.16
CA TRP A 631 -5.37 -12.63 0.51
C TRP A 631 -4.02 -12.42 1.21
N GLN A 632 -3.95 -12.77 2.50
CA GLN A 632 -2.68 -13.12 3.10
C GLN A 632 -2.88 -14.34 4.01
N PRO A 633 -2.11 -15.43 3.84
CA PRO A 633 -1.91 -16.34 4.94
C PRO A 633 -0.94 -15.67 5.92
N GLU A 634 -1.36 -15.39 7.15
CA GLU A 634 -0.45 -14.93 8.22
C GLU A 634 0.78 -15.85 8.35
N PHE A 635 0.66 -17.14 7.95
CA PHE A 635 1.77 -18.08 7.81
C PHE A 635 1.58 -19.00 6.59
N GLY A 636 2.16 -18.64 5.45
CA GLY A 636 2.18 -19.47 4.23
C GLY A 636 3.18 -18.99 3.18
N MET A 637 3.47 -19.81 2.18
CA MET A 637 4.28 -19.42 1.02
C MET A 637 3.33 -18.87 -0.02
N GLU A 638 3.69 -17.75 -0.62
CA GLU A 638 3.01 -17.24 -1.80
C GLU A 638 3.07 -18.34 -2.89
N LEU A 639 1.91 -18.69 -3.46
CA LEU A 639 1.77 -19.84 -4.37
C LEU A 639 2.68 -19.68 -5.61
N GLY A 640 3.03 -18.42 -5.94
CA GLY A 640 3.95 -17.92 -6.97
C GLY A 640 5.31 -18.54 -6.82
N ARG A 641 5.93 -18.15 -5.73
CA ARG A 641 7.23 -18.62 -5.27
C ARG A 641 7.31 -20.14 -5.16
N LEU A 642 6.22 -20.79 -4.74
CA LEU A 642 6.18 -22.24 -4.60
C LEU A 642 6.18 -22.99 -5.95
N LEU A 643 5.43 -22.48 -6.93
CA LEU A 643 5.39 -23.03 -8.29
C LEU A 643 6.64 -22.68 -9.10
N GLU A 644 7.24 -21.51 -8.85
CA GLU A 644 8.53 -21.11 -9.41
C GLU A 644 9.65 -22.07 -8.99
N TRP A 645 9.73 -22.43 -7.70
CA TRP A 645 10.67 -23.44 -7.22
C TRP A 645 10.41 -24.84 -7.78
N ALA A 646 9.16 -25.11 -8.16
CA ALA A 646 8.78 -26.31 -8.88
C ALA A 646 9.02 -26.21 -10.41
N GLY A 647 9.73 -25.19 -10.89
CA GLY A 647 10.05 -25.03 -12.33
C GLY A 647 8.82 -24.82 -13.22
N LEU A 648 7.72 -24.32 -12.64
CA LEU A 648 6.47 -24.06 -13.32
C LEU A 648 6.19 -22.56 -13.29
N SER A 649 6.11 -21.93 -14.47
CA SER A 649 5.49 -20.62 -14.57
C SER A 649 3.98 -20.82 -14.52
N TYR A 650 3.26 -19.94 -13.87
CA TYR A 650 1.82 -20.05 -13.85
C TYR A 650 1.20 -18.68 -13.63
N TRP A 651 -0.07 -18.62 -13.99
CA TRP A 651 -0.93 -17.47 -13.93
C TRP A 651 -2.15 -17.91 -13.11
N LEU A 652 -2.26 -17.40 -11.88
CA LEU A 652 -3.50 -17.52 -11.11
C LEU A 652 -4.35 -16.28 -11.39
N SER A 653 -5.53 -16.50 -11.94
CA SER A 653 -6.56 -15.47 -12.07
C SER A 653 -7.76 -15.88 -11.22
N SER A 654 -7.84 -15.37 -10.00
CA SER A 654 -9.08 -15.41 -9.22
C SER A 654 -9.91 -14.19 -9.58
N ALA A 655 -10.79 -14.32 -10.56
CA ALA A 655 -11.68 -13.24 -10.90
C ALA A 655 -12.83 -13.17 -9.87
N ASN A 656 -13.16 -11.98 -9.39
CA ASN A 656 -14.25 -11.74 -8.43
C ASN A 656 -15.62 -11.87 -9.10
N GLY A 657 -15.96 -13.06 -9.58
CA GLY A 657 -17.28 -13.40 -10.12
C GLY A 657 -17.24 -14.21 -11.41
N VAL A 658 -18.34 -14.94 -11.66
CA VAL A 658 -18.51 -15.80 -12.86
C VAL A 658 -18.26 -15.05 -14.18
N HIS A 659 -18.51 -13.74 -14.23
CA HIS A 659 -18.32 -12.95 -15.45
C HIS A 659 -16.84 -12.78 -15.82
N GLU A 660 -16.01 -12.30 -14.89
CA GLU A 660 -14.59 -12.05 -15.14
C GLU A 660 -13.82 -13.36 -15.34
N SER A 661 -14.17 -14.41 -14.60
CA SER A 661 -13.56 -15.73 -14.79
C SER A 661 -13.92 -16.34 -16.15
N SER A 662 -15.11 -16.03 -16.69
CA SER A 662 -15.51 -16.47 -18.03
C SER A 662 -14.73 -15.74 -19.11
N LYS A 663 -14.42 -14.44 -18.92
CA LYS A 663 -13.57 -13.66 -19.83
C LYS A 663 -12.14 -14.19 -19.83
N ALA A 664 -11.60 -14.49 -18.65
CA ALA A 664 -10.28 -15.08 -18.51
C ALA A 664 -10.18 -16.43 -19.23
N ILE A 665 -11.10 -17.36 -18.96
CA ILE A 665 -11.14 -18.68 -19.64
C ILE A 665 -11.17 -18.51 -21.17
N ALA A 666 -12.03 -17.62 -21.67
CA ALA A 666 -12.16 -17.39 -23.10
C ALA A 666 -10.90 -16.75 -23.70
N GLY A 667 -10.31 -15.75 -23.04
CA GLY A 667 -9.06 -15.12 -23.45
C GLY A 667 -7.90 -16.10 -23.52
N TRP A 668 -7.76 -16.96 -22.52
CA TRP A 668 -6.71 -17.98 -22.48
C TRP A 668 -6.88 -19.04 -23.57
N ILE A 669 -8.11 -19.50 -23.82
CA ILE A 669 -8.41 -20.42 -24.92
C ILE A 669 -8.15 -19.74 -26.27
N ALA A 670 -8.42 -18.44 -26.41
CA ALA A 670 -8.14 -17.69 -27.64
C ALA A 670 -6.63 -17.64 -27.97
N GLN A 671 -5.79 -17.62 -26.95
CA GLN A 671 -4.33 -17.64 -27.08
C GLN A 671 -3.75 -19.05 -27.26
N GLY A 672 -4.59 -20.09 -27.38
CA GLY A 672 -4.12 -21.48 -27.50
C GLY A 672 -3.67 -22.10 -26.18
N ARG A 673 -3.95 -21.47 -25.04
CA ARG A 673 -3.62 -21.99 -23.71
C ARG A 673 -4.77 -22.86 -23.17
N ILE A 674 -4.46 -23.76 -22.23
CA ILE A 674 -5.43 -24.71 -21.64
C ILE A 674 -5.72 -24.31 -20.18
N PRO A 675 -6.77 -23.54 -19.90
CA PRO A 675 -7.11 -23.14 -18.53
C PRO A 675 -7.70 -24.29 -17.70
N LEU A 676 -7.46 -24.21 -16.39
CA LEU A 676 -7.98 -25.12 -15.37
C LEU A 676 -9.00 -24.39 -14.50
N THR A 677 -10.11 -25.05 -14.15
CA THR A 677 -11.07 -24.53 -13.18
C THR A 677 -11.44 -25.57 -12.12
N GLY A 678 -11.60 -25.13 -10.87
CA GLY A 678 -11.81 -25.98 -9.71
C GLY A 678 -13.27 -26.07 -9.29
N TYR A 679 -13.76 -27.26 -8.95
CA TYR A 679 -15.03 -27.49 -8.27
C TYR A 679 -14.81 -28.34 -7.01
N ALA A 680 -15.84 -28.52 -6.17
CA ALA A 680 -15.75 -29.21 -4.88
C ALA A 680 -15.09 -30.61 -4.92
N ASP A 681 -15.18 -31.30 -6.05
CA ASP A 681 -14.65 -32.63 -6.34
C ASP A 681 -13.36 -32.62 -7.18
N GLY A 682 -12.84 -31.44 -7.55
CA GLY A 682 -11.49 -31.21 -8.10
C GLY A 682 -11.43 -30.34 -9.37
N TRP A 683 -10.27 -30.33 -10.02
CA TRP A 683 -9.97 -29.43 -11.16
C TRP A 683 -10.24 -30.09 -12.51
N LYS A 684 -10.71 -29.29 -13.47
CA LYS A 684 -11.06 -29.70 -14.84
C LYS A 684 -10.29 -28.86 -15.87
N GLN A 685 -9.78 -29.52 -16.91
CA GLN A 685 -9.21 -28.85 -18.07
C GLN A 685 -10.31 -28.34 -18.99
N LEU A 686 -10.12 -27.13 -19.51
CA LEU A 686 -11.02 -26.51 -20.46
C LEU A 686 -10.31 -26.31 -21.78
N ASN A 687 -10.87 -26.82 -22.86
CA ASN A 687 -10.35 -26.59 -24.21
C ASN A 687 -11.36 -25.90 -25.12
N GLY A 688 -12.52 -25.52 -24.60
CA GLY A 688 -13.53 -24.81 -25.37
C GLY A 688 -14.35 -23.87 -24.51
N TYR A 689 -14.87 -22.86 -25.17
CA TYR A 689 -15.69 -21.80 -24.63
C TYR A 689 -16.78 -21.43 -25.65
N ARG A 690 -17.99 -21.16 -25.16
CA ARG A 690 -19.10 -20.66 -25.97
C ARG A 690 -19.96 -19.73 -25.15
N LYS A 691 -20.19 -18.52 -25.66
CA LYS A 691 -21.03 -17.51 -25.01
C LYS A 691 -22.50 -17.95 -24.96
N GLN A 692 -23.19 -17.72 -23.84
CA GLN A 692 -24.60 -18.08 -23.68
C GLN A 692 -25.34 -17.04 -22.80
N GLY A 693 -26.07 -16.13 -23.44
CA GLY A 693 -26.83 -15.08 -22.72
C GLY A 693 -25.91 -14.21 -21.85
N ARG A 694 -26.23 -14.08 -20.54
CA ARG A 694 -25.39 -13.37 -19.55
C ARG A 694 -24.28 -14.25 -18.93
N GLY A 695 -24.08 -15.48 -19.40
CA GLY A 695 -23.09 -16.46 -18.91
C GLY A 695 -22.30 -17.15 -20.02
N ALA A 696 -21.64 -18.27 -19.69
CA ALA A 696 -20.80 -19.02 -20.64
C ALA A 696 -21.01 -20.53 -20.51
N ARG A 697 -20.86 -21.27 -21.62
CA ARG A 697 -20.60 -22.71 -21.62
C ARG A 697 -19.12 -22.94 -21.85
N VAL A 698 -18.54 -23.86 -21.10
CA VAL A 698 -17.15 -24.29 -21.35
C VAL A 698 -17.13 -25.77 -21.68
N HIS A 699 -16.20 -26.15 -22.55
CA HIS A 699 -15.97 -27.53 -22.92
C HIS A 699 -14.93 -28.12 -21.97
N SER A 700 -15.38 -29.00 -21.08
CA SER A 700 -14.50 -29.65 -20.12
C SER A 700 -14.01 -30.97 -20.69
N LEU A 701 -12.69 -31.17 -20.68
CA LEU A 701 -12.08 -32.43 -21.02
C LEU A 701 -12.10 -33.36 -19.79
N ARG A 702 -12.65 -34.57 -19.95
CA ARG A 702 -12.51 -35.66 -18.98
C ARG A 702 -12.03 -36.94 -19.68
N PRO A 703 -11.39 -37.86 -18.96
CA PRO A 703 -10.76 -39.03 -19.60
C PRO A 703 -11.71 -40.05 -20.22
N ASP A 704 -12.98 -40.07 -19.83
CA ASP A 704 -14.02 -40.96 -20.37
C ASP A 704 -15.06 -40.23 -21.24
N THR A 705 -15.24 -38.93 -21.03
CA THR A 705 -16.25 -38.10 -21.68
C THR A 705 -15.79 -36.65 -21.78
N THR A 706 -16.01 -36.01 -22.93
CA THR A 706 -15.87 -34.56 -23.05
C THR A 706 -17.26 -33.96 -23.14
N LEU A 707 -17.50 -32.85 -22.44
CA LEU A 707 -18.84 -32.29 -22.36
C LEU A 707 -18.84 -30.77 -22.17
N TRP A 708 -19.82 -30.14 -22.80
CA TRP A 708 -20.12 -28.73 -22.63
C TRP A 708 -20.95 -28.52 -21.36
N THR A 709 -20.41 -27.77 -20.40
CA THR A 709 -21.08 -27.46 -19.13
C THR A 709 -21.47 -25.98 -19.09
N ASP A 710 -22.67 -25.68 -18.63
CA ASP A 710 -23.15 -24.31 -18.43
C ASP A 710 -22.57 -23.77 -17.12
N TYR A 711 -21.92 -22.61 -17.18
CA TYR A 711 -21.38 -21.89 -16.02
C TYR A 711 -22.24 -20.64 -15.75
N GLY A 712 -22.96 -20.67 -14.62
CA GLY A 712 -23.86 -19.59 -14.16
C GLY A 712 -23.49 -19.05 -12.77
N ARG A 713 -24.22 -18.03 -12.30
CA ARG A 713 -23.96 -17.17 -11.09
C ARG A 713 -23.65 -17.88 -9.75
N ASN A 714 -23.82 -19.20 -9.65
CA ASN A 714 -23.56 -19.97 -8.41
C ASN A 714 -22.42 -20.98 -8.59
N SER A 715 -21.46 -20.71 -9.49
CA SER A 715 -20.35 -21.63 -9.78
C SER A 715 -19.17 -21.33 -8.86
N TRP A 716 -19.11 -22.04 -7.74
CA TRP A 716 -18.06 -21.87 -6.73
C TRP A 716 -17.01 -22.96 -6.85
N GLY A 717 -15.74 -22.58 -6.76
CA GLY A 717 -14.60 -23.47 -6.76
C GLY A 717 -13.76 -23.27 -5.52
N ARG A 718 -13.05 -24.32 -5.10
CA ARG A 718 -12.17 -24.25 -3.95
C ARG A 718 -10.76 -24.01 -4.42
N LEU A 719 -10.15 -22.89 -4.00
CA LEU A 719 -8.73 -22.73 -4.23
C LEU A 719 -7.94 -23.71 -3.36
N PRO A 720 -6.73 -24.04 -3.81
CA PRO A 720 -5.82 -24.83 -3.02
C PRO A 720 -5.52 -24.07 -1.70
N GLY A 721 -5.90 -24.60 -0.53
CA GLY A 721 -5.80 -23.87 0.77
C GLY A 721 -7.08 -23.78 1.60
N ARG A 722 -8.22 -24.24 1.05
CA ARG A 722 -9.57 -24.38 1.65
C ARG A 722 -10.55 -23.24 1.41
N ASP A 723 -10.14 -22.17 0.75
CA ASP A 723 -11.00 -21.01 0.46
C ASP A 723 -11.94 -21.25 -0.71
N TRP A 724 -13.19 -20.82 -0.55
CA TRP A 724 -14.19 -20.87 -1.59
C TRP A 724 -14.20 -19.56 -2.35
N LEU A 725 -13.95 -19.63 -3.66
CA LEU A 725 -14.02 -18.51 -4.55
C LEU A 725 -15.04 -18.76 -5.65
N GLU A 726 -15.60 -17.68 -6.16
CA GLU A 726 -16.48 -17.72 -7.31
C GLU A 726 -15.62 -18.01 -8.55
N MET A 727 -15.70 -19.24 -9.05
CA MET A 727 -15.08 -19.70 -10.31
C MET A 727 -13.56 -19.39 -10.47
N PRO A 728 -12.67 -19.97 -9.65
CA PRO A 728 -11.22 -19.77 -9.79
C PRO A 728 -10.68 -20.34 -11.10
N VAL A 729 -9.71 -19.65 -11.71
CA VAL A 729 -9.06 -20.04 -12.97
C VAL A 729 -7.54 -20.05 -12.80
N LEU A 730 -6.92 -21.18 -13.15
CA LEU A 730 -5.47 -21.40 -13.13
C LEU A 730 -4.98 -21.68 -14.55
N VAL A 731 -3.91 -21.02 -14.99
CA VAL A 731 -3.22 -21.32 -16.24
C VAL A 731 -1.76 -21.62 -15.92
N VAL A 732 -1.29 -22.82 -16.26
CA VAL A 732 0.07 -23.26 -15.96
C VAL A 732 0.86 -23.35 -17.26
N GLN A 733 2.09 -22.84 -17.26
CA GLN A 733 3.02 -22.86 -18.38
C GLN A 733 4.35 -23.45 -17.92
N ALA A 734 4.85 -24.49 -18.58
CA ALA A 734 6.17 -25.02 -18.25
C ALA A 734 7.23 -23.96 -18.53
N SER A 735 8.05 -23.61 -17.53
CA SER A 735 9.03 -22.53 -17.69
C SER A 735 10.37 -23.01 -18.25
N HIS A 736 10.75 -24.28 -18.05
CA HIS A 736 11.92 -24.93 -18.65
C HIS A 736 11.72 -26.45 -18.79
N GLU A 737 12.79 -27.23 -19.04
CA GLU A 737 12.72 -28.71 -19.09
C GLU A 737 11.89 -29.27 -17.91
N PRO A 738 11.05 -30.29 -18.14
CA PRO A 738 10.15 -30.80 -17.11
C PRO A 738 10.93 -31.20 -15.86
N LEU A 739 10.48 -30.76 -14.67
CA LEU A 739 11.03 -31.29 -13.43
C LEU A 739 10.91 -32.82 -13.43
N THR A 740 12.01 -33.48 -13.10
CA THR A 740 11.95 -34.90 -12.79
C THR A 740 11.14 -35.08 -11.50
N PHE A 741 10.46 -36.21 -11.39
CA PHE A 741 9.67 -36.53 -10.19
C PHE A 741 10.52 -36.44 -8.90
N ASP A 742 11.80 -36.79 -8.97
CA ASP A 742 12.72 -36.67 -7.84
C ASP A 742 13.08 -35.22 -7.49
N ALA A 743 13.34 -34.37 -8.49
CA ALA A 743 13.59 -32.94 -8.27
C ALA A 743 12.37 -32.24 -7.64
N TRP A 744 11.17 -32.68 -8.01
CA TRP A 744 9.94 -32.19 -7.40
C TRP A 744 9.79 -32.61 -5.93
N VAL A 745 10.07 -33.89 -5.62
CA VAL A 745 10.08 -34.41 -4.25
C VAL A 745 11.11 -33.68 -3.37
N ASP A 746 12.28 -33.32 -3.92
CA ASP A 746 13.31 -32.57 -3.19
C ASP A 746 12.88 -31.13 -2.93
N SER A 747 12.28 -30.47 -3.91
CA SER A 747 11.75 -29.11 -3.77
C SER A 747 10.65 -29.04 -2.70
N ALA A 748 9.75 -30.02 -2.70
CA ALA A 748 8.73 -30.22 -1.66
C ALA A 748 9.33 -30.34 -0.25
N ALA A 749 10.42 -31.10 -0.12
CA ALA A 749 11.14 -31.30 1.13
C ALA A 749 11.88 -30.04 1.60
N VAL A 750 12.47 -29.26 0.69
CA VAL A 750 13.14 -27.99 1.02
C VAL A 750 12.14 -26.97 1.55
N VAL A 751 11.02 -26.77 0.85
CA VAL A 751 9.91 -25.91 1.31
C VAL A 751 9.45 -26.37 2.69
N ALA A 752 9.38 -27.69 2.90
CA ALA A 752 9.03 -28.23 4.21
C ALA A 752 9.98 -27.68 5.29
N LEU A 753 11.27 -27.82 5.09
CA LEU A 753 12.23 -27.51 6.14
C LEU A 753 12.34 -26.01 6.43
N GLU A 754 12.12 -25.14 5.45
CA GLU A 754 12.20 -23.70 5.66
C GLU A 754 11.13 -23.17 6.63
N PHE A 755 9.87 -23.58 6.43
CA PHE A 755 8.80 -23.18 7.35
C PHE A 755 8.96 -23.79 8.73
N ALA A 756 9.43 -25.04 8.81
CA ALA A 756 9.71 -25.67 10.08
C ALA A 756 10.70 -24.85 10.92
N ARG A 757 11.64 -24.15 10.28
CA ARG A 757 12.67 -23.33 10.94
C ARG A 757 12.24 -21.90 11.28
N LYS A 758 11.08 -21.44 10.84
CA LYS A 758 10.59 -20.09 11.21
C LYS A 758 10.48 -19.95 12.74
N PRO A 759 10.82 -18.78 13.30
CA PRO A 759 10.66 -18.51 14.72
C PRO A 759 9.19 -18.51 15.14
N ARG A 760 8.93 -18.48 16.45
CA ARG A 760 7.58 -18.39 17.01
C ARG A 760 6.86 -17.15 16.46
N ALA A 761 5.65 -17.36 15.96
CA ALA A 761 4.74 -16.31 15.54
C ALA A 761 3.94 -15.71 16.71
N GLU A 762 4.07 -14.40 16.92
CA GLU A 762 3.16 -13.60 17.76
C GLU A 762 1.88 -13.32 16.95
N SER A 763 0.77 -13.95 17.33
CA SER A 763 -0.56 -13.59 16.83
C SER A 763 -1.59 -13.77 17.93
N VAL A 764 -2.62 -12.94 17.95
CA VAL A 764 -3.37 -12.70 19.17
C VAL A 764 -4.80 -13.24 19.02
N GLU A 765 -5.01 -14.54 19.21
CA GLU A 765 -6.36 -15.11 19.32
C GLU A 765 -6.44 -16.35 20.23
N LEU A 766 -7.63 -16.50 20.85
CA LEU A 766 -8.07 -17.42 21.91
C LEU A 766 -7.65 -18.90 21.84
N TRP A 767 -7.53 -19.48 23.04
CA TRP A 767 -7.01 -20.83 23.29
C TRP A 767 -7.76 -21.88 22.48
N GLY A 768 -7.02 -22.65 21.68
CA GLY A 768 -7.57 -23.70 20.81
C GLY A 768 -8.29 -23.20 19.54
N LEU A 769 -8.44 -21.88 19.34
CA LEU A 769 -9.03 -21.28 18.13
C LEU A 769 -7.99 -20.96 17.05
N ARG A 770 -6.69 -20.88 17.40
CA ARG A 770 -5.62 -20.78 16.41
C ARG A 770 -5.63 -22.00 15.47
N GLY A 771 -5.49 -21.65 14.19
CA GLY A 771 -5.42 -22.58 13.08
C GLY A 771 -4.12 -23.38 12.97
N CYS A 772 -3.03 -22.96 13.65
CA CYS A 772 -1.82 -23.71 14.03
C CYS A 772 -0.63 -22.79 14.39
N PRO A 773 0.40 -23.32 15.09
CA PRO A 773 1.64 -22.59 15.37
C PRO A 773 2.61 -22.55 14.15
N ALA A 774 3.34 -21.44 14.00
CA ALA A 774 4.38 -21.29 12.98
C ALA A 774 5.69 -21.96 13.40
N GLY A 775 6.23 -22.82 12.53
CA GLY A 775 7.49 -23.55 12.76
C GLY A 775 7.43 -24.55 13.92
N VAL A 776 8.49 -25.36 14.06
CA VAL A 776 8.53 -26.39 15.11
C VAL A 776 8.70 -25.81 16.52
N ALA A 777 9.26 -24.59 16.63
CA ALA A 777 9.36 -23.86 17.90
C ALA A 777 7.97 -23.41 18.42
N GLY A 778 7.08 -22.96 17.54
CA GLY A 778 5.71 -22.64 17.91
C GLY A 778 4.92 -23.89 18.34
N TRP A 779 5.15 -25.02 17.68
CA TRP A 779 4.56 -26.32 18.03
C TRP A 779 4.93 -26.78 19.44
N ASP A 780 6.19 -26.61 19.85
CA ASP A 780 6.61 -26.96 21.20
C ASP A 780 5.88 -26.11 22.25
N SER A 781 5.83 -24.78 22.04
CA SER A 781 5.09 -23.87 22.93
C SER A 781 3.61 -24.23 23.02
N TRP A 782 2.97 -24.55 21.89
CA TRP A 782 1.57 -24.95 21.86
C TRP A 782 1.33 -26.23 22.65
N VAL A 783 2.19 -27.26 22.49
CA VAL A 783 2.09 -28.50 23.28
C VAL A 783 2.24 -28.22 24.77
N HIS A 784 3.18 -27.35 25.18
CA HIS A 784 3.34 -26.98 26.60
C HIS A 784 2.06 -26.33 27.16
N ASP A 785 1.49 -25.37 26.44
CA ASP A 785 0.25 -24.71 26.86
C ASP A 785 -0.92 -25.70 26.99
N TRP A 786 -0.97 -26.69 26.09
CA TRP A 786 -1.96 -27.77 26.14
C TRP A 786 -1.77 -28.73 27.32
N GLU A 787 -0.53 -29.12 27.60
CA GLU A 787 -0.21 -30.07 28.65
C GLU A 787 -0.31 -29.48 30.06
N ARG A 788 -0.15 -28.17 30.19
CA ARG A 788 -0.35 -27.46 31.46
C ARG A 788 -1.82 -27.43 31.92
N ARG A 789 -2.78 -27.65 31.02
CA ARG A 789 -4.22 -27.67 31.38
C ARG A 789 -4.62 -28.97 32.08
N SER A 790 -5.62 -28.89 32.95
CA SER A 790 -6.01 -30.01 33.82
C SER A 790 -6.57 -31.22 33.08
N TRP A 791 -7.30 -31.03 31.95
CA TRP A 791 -7.94 -32.12 31.18
C TRP A 791 -8.67 -33.14 32.08
N THR A 792 -9.33 -32.67 33.14
CA THR A 792 -10.19 -33.50 33.98
C THR A 792 -11.64 -33.43 33.49
N THR A 793 -12.45 -34.39 33.91
CA THR A 793 -13.89 -34.39 33.62
C THR A 793 -14.57 -33.14 34.16
N GLU A 794 -14.20 -32.72 35.37
CA GLU A 794 -14.72 -31.52 36.03
C GLU A 794 -14.37 -30.27 35.22
N TRP A 795 -13.13 -30.16 34.76
CA TRP A 795 -12.66 -29.06 33.93
C TRP A 795 -13.41 -28.99 32.59
N ALA A 796 -13.60 -30.14 31.93
CA ALA A 796 -14.31 -30.18 30.66
C ALA A 796 -15.82 -29.84 30.79
N ARG A 797 -16.40 -29.96 31.99
CA ARG A 797 -17.80 -29.61 32.32
C ARG A 797 -18.03 -28.11 32.49
N GLU A 798 -16.98 -27.33 32.70
CA GLU A 798 -17.09 -25.88 32.74
C GLU A 798 -17.68 -25.36 31.43
N THR A 799 -18.72 -24.54 31.51
CA THR A 799 -19.52 -24.16 30.33
C THR A 799 -18.67 -23.49 29.25
N GLN A 800 -17.69 -22.67 29.66
CA GLN A 800 -16.76 -21.98 28.76
C GLN A 800 -15.78 -22.95 28.09
N ILE A 801 -15.20 -23.89 28.86
CA ILE A 801 -14.29 -24.93 28.35
C ILE A 801 -15.01 -25.83 27.36
N ARG A 802 -16.25 -26.24 27.69
CA ARG A 802 -17.08 -27.09 26.83
C ARG A 802 -17.37 -26.47 25.47
N ASP A 803 -17.72 -25.19 25.42
CA ASP A 803 -17.96 -24.51 24.15
C ASP A 803 -16.71 -24.50 23.26
N ARG A 804 -15.53 -24.29 23.87
CA ARG A 804 -14.23 -24.29 23.16
C ARG A 804 -13.85 -25.68 22.65
N LEU A 805 -13.95 -26.71 23.48
CA LEU A 805 -13.75 -28.11 23.05
C LEU A 805 -14.70 -28.47 21.92
N GLY A 806 -15.96 -28.02 22.02
CA GLY A 806 -16.96 -28.04 20.95
C GLY A 806 -16.48 -27.39 19.65
N ARG A 807 -15.90 -26.18 19.75
CA ARG A 807 -15.43 -25.39 18.59
C ARG A 807 -14.26 -26.08 17.89
N MET A 808 -13.31 -26.59 18.67
CA MET A 808 -12.20 -27.41 18.16
C MET A 808 -12.68 -28.69 17.48
N GLY A 809 -13.71 -29.34 18.04
CA GLY A 809 -14.29 -30.56 17.53
C GLY A 809 -15.08 -30.43 16.21
N ARG A 810 -15.61 -29.25 15.84
CA ARG A 810 -16.58 -29.09 14.73
C ARG A 810 -16.01 -28.75 13.34
N GLY A 811 -14.71 -28.96 13.11
CA GLY A 811 -14.17 -28.87 11.75
C GLY A 811 -12.71 -28.45 11.62
N TYR A 812 -11.99 -28.33 12.73
CA TYR A 812 -10.58 -27.98 12.71
C TYR A 812 -9.68 -29.21 12.50
N TYR A 813 -9.64 -30.13 13.48
CA TYR A 813 -8.75 -31.29 13.45
C TYR A 813 -9.05 -32.31 12.34
N GLU A 814 -10.32 -32.51 11.97
CA GLU A 814 -10.71 -33.37 10.84
C GLU A 814 -10.17 -32.84 9.51
N GLY A 815 -10.16 -31.53 9.36
CA GLY A 815 -9.57 -30.92 8.19
C GLY A 815 -8.06 -31.18 8.12
N ARG A 816 -7.37 -30.91 9.22
CA ARG A 816 -5.92 -31.08 9.32
C ARG A 816 -5.46 -32.51 9.15
N SER A 817 -6.20 -33.47 9.70
CA SER A 817 -5.85 -34.89 9.54
C SER A 817 -5.91 -35.30 8.07
N GLN A 818 -6.95 -34.89 7.34
CA GLN A 818 -7.06 -35.16 5.90
C GLN A 818 -5.90 -34.55 5.11
N ASP A 819 -5.45 -33.33 5.48
CA ASP A 819 -4.32 -32.69 4.82
C ASP A 819 -3.01 -33.45 5.10
N ARG A 820 -2.79 -33.93 6.32
CA ARG A 820 -1.62 -34.75 6.69
C ARG A 820 -1.63 -36.15 6.07
N GLN A 821 -2.80 -36.73 5.88
CA GLN A 821 -2.94 -38.01 5.19
C GLN A 821 -2.49 -37.90 3.73
N LEU A 822 -2.91 -36.83 3.03
CA LEU A 822 -2.52 -36.62 1.63
C LEU A 822 -1.01 -36.47 1.44
N ILE A 823 -0.34 -35.81 2.40
CA ILE A 823 1.12 -35.68 2.39
C ILE A 823 1.78 -37.05 2.63
N ALA A 824 1.23 -37.84 3.55
CA ALA A 824 1.70 -39.20 3.81
C ALA A 824 1.61 -40.07 2.54
N ASP A 825 0.48 -40.01 1.85
CA ASP A 825 0.24 -40.76 0.61
C ASP A 825 1.19 -40.31 -0.51
N PHE A 826 1.45 -39.00 -0.62
CA PHE A 826 2.43 -38.46 -1.57
C PHE A 826 3.84 -39.04 -1.36
N PHE A 827 4.36 -38.99 -0.12
CA PHE A 827 5.68 -39.54 0.17
C PHE A 827 5.73 -41.07 0.07
N ALA A 828 4.60 -41.77 0.24
CA ALA A 828 4.52 -43.22 0.00
C ALA A 828 4.78 -43.54 -1.48
N ILE A 829 4.11 -42.82 -2.38
CA ILE A 829 4.32 -42.94 -3.84
C ILE A 829 5.76 -42.60 -4.20
N ALA A 830 6.31 -41.55 -3.59
CA ALA A 830 7.69 -41.15 -3.82
C ALA A 830 8.69 -42.25 -3.41
N ALA A 831 8.43 -42.92 -2.27
CA ALA A 831 9.24 -44.03 -1.79
C ALA A 831 9.17 -45.25 -2.72
N GLU A 832 8.00 -45.56 -3.28
CA GLU A 832 7.81 -46.70 -4.19
C GLU A 832 8.62 -46.57 -5.48
N ARG A 833 8.77 -45.33 -6.00
CA ARG A 833 9.51 -45.03 -7.23
C ARG A 833 11.02 -44.89 -7.05
N ASN A 834 11.48 -44.87 -5.81
CA ASN A 834 12.88 -44.68 -5.46
C ASN A 834 13.54 -45.99 -4.99
N GLN A 835 14.87 -45.98 -4.86
CA GLN A 835 15.64 -47.12 -4.35
C GLN A 835 16.65 -46.70 -3.27
N GLY A 836 17.24 -47.68 -2.60
CA GLY A 836 18.31 -47.46 -1.62
C GLY A 836 17.91 -46.55 -0.45
N ALA A 837 18.83 -45.69 -0.03
CA ALA A 837 18.65 -44.80 1.11
C ALA A 837 17.47 -43.84 0.92
N ARG A 838 17.32 -43.26 -0.28
CA ARG A 838 16.25 -42.32 -0.63
C ARG A 838 14.85 -42.89 -0.40
N LYS A 839 14.61 -44.13 -0.83
CA LYS A 839 13.35 -44.86 -0.54
C LYS A 839 13.07 -44.96 0.96
N GLY A 840 14.10 -45.26 1.75
CA GLY A 840 13.99 -45.35 3.21
C GLY A 840 13.58 -44.01 3.84
N LEU A 841 14.19 -42.90 3.42
CA LEU A 841 13.88 -41.56 3.92
C LEU A 841 12.45 -41.14 3.60
N LEU A 842 12.02 -41.32 2.35
CA LEU A 842 10.66 -41.02 1.90
C LEU A 842 9.60 -41.87 2.61
N ALA A 843 9.87 -43.17 2.82
CA ALA A 843 8.97 -44.03 3.58
C ALA A 843 8.85 -43.62 5.05
N ARG A 844 9.94 -43.13 5.67
CA ARG A 844 9.89 -42.59 7.05
C ARG A 844 9.06 -41.31 7.11
N ALA A 845 9.24 -40.39 6.15
CA ALA A 845 8.44 -39.17 6.07
C ALA A 845 6.94 -39.50 5.92
N SER A 846 6.61 -40.42 5.00
CA SER A 846 5.24 -40.91 4.79
C SER A 846 4.62 -41.47 6.06
N ASN A 847 5.27 -42.45 6.70
CA ASN A 847 4.77 -43.09 7.90
C ASN A 847 4.55 -42.08 9.04
N ALA A 848 5.46 -41.13 9.19
CA ALA A 848 5.38 -40.12 10.24
C ALA A 848 4.23 -39.14 10.01
N TYR A 849 4.02 -38.64 8.78
CA TYR A 849 2.85 -37.81 8.47
C TYR A 849 1.52 -38.58 8.61
N GLY A 850 1.49 -39.87 8.30
CA GLY A 850 0.34 -40.74 8.52
C GLY A 850 -0.01 -40.88 10.00
N GLN A 851 1.01 -40.99 10.87
CA GLN A 851 0.82 -40.97 12.33
C GLN A 851 0.24 -39.63 12.81
N THR A 852 0.75 -38.50 12.30
CA THR A 852 0.20 -37.17 12.59
C THR A 852 -1.28 -37.11 12.26
N SER A 853 -1.67 -37.54 11.05
CA SER A 853 -3.06 -37.61 10.59
C SER A 853 -3.94 -38.43 11.53
N ALA A 854 -3.53 -39.66 11.85
CA ALA A 854 -4.30 -40.57 12.69
C ALA A 854 -4.54 -39.99 14.10
N MET A 855 -3.51 -39.41 14.72
CA MET A 855 -3.63 -38.81 16.05
C MET A 855 -4.49 -37.54 16.05
N MET A 856 -4.41 -36.70 15.01
CA MET A 856 -5.31 -35.55 14.85
C MET A 856 -6.77 -35.97 14.67
N LEU A 857 -7.02 -37.05 13.92
CA LEU A 857 -8.36 -37.60 13.77
C LEU A 857 -8.91 -38.16 15.09
N GLN A 858 -8.07 -38.80 15.90
CA GLN A 858 -8.45 -39.25 17.25
C GLN A 858 -8.79 -38.05 18.16
N LEU A 859 -8.00 -36.97 18.12
CA LEU A 859 -8.34 -35.72 18.81
C LEU A 859 -9.69 -35.18 18.35
N HIS A 860 -9.95 -35.13 17.04
CA HIS A 860 -11.24 -34.70 16.51
C HIS A 860 -12.40 -35.55 17.07
N GLN A 861 -12.28 -36.88 16.99
CA GLN A 861 -13.34 -37.83 17.37
C GLN A 861 -13.60 -37.84 18.88
N GLY A 862 -12.55 -37.62 19.69
CA GLY A 862 -12.64 -37.61 21.14
C GLY A 862 -13.21 -36.32 21.75
N LEU A 863 -13.27 -35.22 20.98
CA LEU A 863 -13.76 -33.93 21.47
C LEU A 863 -15.30 -33.81 21.38
N PRO A 864 -15.97 -33.23 22.40
CA PRO A 864 -17.40 -32.92 22.34
C PRO A 864 -17.78 -32.08 21.11
N LYS A 865 -19.03 -32.19 20.65
CA LYS A 865 -19.52 -31.53 19.42
C LYS A 865 -20.54 -30.42 19.64
N SER A 866 -21.12 -30.23 20.83
CA SER A 866 -22.14 -29.19 21.11
C SER A 866 -21.56 -27.83 21.58
N ARG A 867 -22.23 -26.68 21.34
CA ARG A 867 -21.73 -25.30 21.65
C ARG A 867 -22.03 -24.85 23.08
N SER A 868 -23.13 -25.30 23.66
CA SER A 868 -23.58 -24.92 25.00
C SER A 868 -24.91 -25.62 25.29
N GLY A 869 -25.38 -25.63 26.54
CA GLY A 869 -26.68 -26.22 26.92
C GLY A 869 -26.57 -27.64 27.45
N GLU A 870 -27.68 -28.40 27.46
CA GLU A 870 -27.63 -29.83 27.80
C GLU A 870 -26.84 -30.60 26.74
N LEU A 871 -25.88 -31.41 27.19
CA LEU A 871 -25.11 -32.27 26.29
C LEU A 871 -25.96 -33.47 25.86
N SER A 872 -25.76 -33.92 24.62
CA SER A 872 -26.21 -35.25 24.26
C SER A 872 -25.50 -36.31 25.11
N GLU A 873 -26.10 -37.49 25.26
CA GLU A 873 -25.47 -38.62 25.96
C GLU A 873 -24.09 -38.96 25.35
N ALA A 874 -23.98 -38.89 24.02
CA ALA A 874 -22.72 -39.10 23.30
C ALA A 874 -21.65 -38.05 23.62
N ASP A 875 -22.00 -36.76 23.67
CA ASP A 875 -21.05 -35.69 24.04
C ASP A 875 -20.64 -35.77 25.51
N SER A 876 -21.54 -36.24 26.38
CA SER A 876 -21.25 -36.43 27.81
C SER A 876 -20.21 -37.54 28.02
N LEU A 877 -20.30 -38.64 27.27
CA LEU A 877 -19.30 -39.71 27.30
C LEU A 877 -17.94 -39.27 26.74
N LEU A 878 -17.92 -38.44 25.69
CA LEU A 878 -16.67 -37.85 25.17
C LEU A 878 -16.01 -36.93 26.19
N GLN A 879 -16.81 -36.13 26.89
CA GLN A 879 -16.34 -35.23 27.95
C GLN A 879 -15.72 -35.98 29.13
N GLU A 880 -16.22 -37.17 29.48
CA GLU A 880 -15.65 -38.01 30.55
C GLU A 880 -14.31 -38.64 30.19
N ARG A 881 -14.00 -38.76 28.89
CA ARG A 881 -12.77 -39.35 28.36
C ARG A 881 -11.73 -38.33 27.93
N ILE A 882 -11.95 -37.05 28.26
CA ILE A 882 -11.11 -35.94 27.83
C ILE A 882 -9.64 -36.17 28.23
N SER A 883 -9.38 -36.69 29.43
CA SER A 883 -8.02 -36.98 29.95
C SER A 883 -7.22 -37.95 29.07
N GLU A 884 -7.89 -38.87 28.38
CA GLU A 884 -7.26 -39.87 27.50
C GLU A 884 -6.64 -39.22 26.23
N LEU A 885 -7.12 -38.04 25.85
CA LEU A 885 -6.69 -37.36 24.62
C LEU A 885 -5.47 -36.46 24.83
N LYS A 886 -5.16 -36.10 26.08
CA LYS A 886 -4.07 -35.18 26.42
C LYS A 886 -2.69 -35.59 25.85
N PRO A 887 -2.28 -36.88 25.88
CA PRO A 887 -0.99 -37.30 25.33
C PRO A 887 -0.90 -37.19 23.80
N LEU A 888 -2.05 -37.16 23.10
CA LEU A 888 -2.08 -37.14 21.64
C LEU A 888 -1.49 -35.84 21.07
N ALA A 889 -1.63 -34.70 21.76
CA ALA A 889 -1.06 -33.43 21.29
C ALA A 889 0.48 -33.49 21.16
N ARG A 890 1.15 -34.08 22.16
CA ARG A 890 2.59 -34.35 22.13
C ARG A 890 2.93 -35.37 21.04
N GLY A 891 2.13 -36.43 20.93
CA GLY A 891 2.31 -37.45 19.89
C GLY A 891 2.27 -36.89 18.46
N VAL A 892 1.32 -35.98 18.19
CA VAL A 892 1.19 -35.30 16.89
C VAL A 892 2.46 -34.47 16.60
N ARG A 893 2.93 -33.67 17.56
CA ARG A 893 4.17 -32.88 17.42
C ARG A 893 5.38 -33.77 17.12
N ASP A 894 5.54 -34.84 17.88
CA ASP A 894 6.70 -35.72 17.76
C ASP A 894 6.67 -36.49 16.43
N ALA A 895 5.49 -36.90 15.97
CA ALA A 895 5.31 -37.51 14.66
C ALA A 895 5.66 -36.53 13.53
N GLU A 896 5.18 -35.30 13.61
CA GLU A 896 5.50 -34.25 12.63
C GLU A 896 7.01 -33.97 12.57
N ARG A 897 7.67 -33.82 13.73
CA ARG A 897 9.13 -33.62 13.79
C ARG A 897 9.92 -34.80 13.21
N ARG A 898 9.45 -36.05 13.39
CA ARG A 898 10.05 -37.23 12.74
C ARG A 898 9.92 -37.20 11.21
N ALA A 899 8.79 -36.72 10.71
CA ALA A 899 8.59 -36.58 9.27
C ALA A 899 9.60 -35.56 8.70
N LEU A 900 9.72 -34.41 9.35
CA LEU A 900 10.64 -33.34 8.95
C LEU A 900 12.11 -33.75 9.04
N ALA A 901 12.51 -34.47 10.09
CA ALA A 901 13.88 -34.99 10.20
C ALA A 901 14.22 -35.96 9.05
N ALA A 902 13.25 -36.74 8.57
CA ALA A 902 13.46 -37.60 7.41
C ALA A 902 13.61 -36.78 6.11
N LEU A 903 12.91 -35.66 5.97
CA LEU A 903 13.07 -34.73 4.86
C LEU A 903 14.39 -33.95 4.93
N GLU A 904 14.85 -33.60 6.14
CA GLU A 904 16.15 -32.96 6.38
C GLU A 904 17.30 -33.83 5.85
N GLU A 905 17.29 -35.12 6.22
CA GLU A 905 18.27 -36.10 5.75
C GLU A 905 18.16 -36.35 4.23
N LEU A 906 16.95 -36.25 3.66
CA LEU A 906 16.70 -36.46 2.23
C LEU A 906 17.43 -35.45 1.36
N VAL A 907 17.39 -34.17 1.74
CA VAL A 907 17.94 -33.06 0.93
C VAL A 907 19.24 -32.48 1.49
N GLY A 908 19.76 -33.04 2.60
CA GLY A 908 21.02 -32.60 3.20
C GLY A 908 20.96 -31.18 3.78
N ALA A 909 19.84 -30.81 4.41
CA ALA A 909 19.65 -29.46 4.94
C ALA A 909 20.16 -29.31 6.39
N GLN A 910 20.12 -28.08 6.91
CA GLN A 910 20.49 -27.77 8.30
C GLN A 910 19.59 -28.48 9.33
N PRO A 911 20.08 -28.82 10.54
CA PRO A 911 19.26 -29.39 11.59
C PRO A 911 18.02 -28.57 11.95
N LEU A 912 16.91 -29.26 12.21
CA LEU A 912 15.76 -28.63 12.87
C LEU A 912 16.14 -28.05 14.24
N PRO A 913 15.48 -26.98 14.71
CA PRO A 913 15.64 -26.49 16.08
C PRO A 913 15.38 -27.62 17.09
N PRO A 914 16.19 -27.69 18.17
CA PRO A 914 15.98 -28.69 19.21
C PRO A 914 14.58 -28.57 19.81
N VAL A 915 14.04 -29.69 20.28
CA VAL A 915 12.76 -29.70 21.00
C VAL A 915 12.91 -28.85 22.25
N GLN A 916 12.05 -27.85 22.40
CA GLN A 916 11.99 -27.06 23.62
C GLN A 916 11.33 -27.90 24.72
N GLU A 917 11.96 -27.99 25.89
CA GLU A 917 11.32 -28.54 27.08
C GLU A 917 10.49 -27.45 27.77
N ASP A 918 9.41 -27.83 28.45
CA ASP A 918 8.64 -26.90 29.27
C ASP A 918 9.55 -26.36 30.40
N PRO A 919 9.87 -25.05 30.42
CA PRO A 919 10.75 -24.50 31.44
C PRO A 919 10.21 -24.68 32.88
N LEU A 920 8.89 -24.83 33.06
CA LEU A 920 8.27 -25.06 34.37
C LEU A 920 8.56 -26.44 34.95
N LEU A 921 9.06 -27.40 34.16
CA LEU A 921 9.54 -28.69 34.71
C LEU A 921 10.72 -28.51 35.67
N ARG A 922 11.41 -27.36 35.58
CA ARG A 922 12.58 -27.02 36.41
C ARG A 922 12.24 -26.08 37.57
N ARG A 923 10.94 -25.91 37.87
CA ARG A 923 10.47 -25.00 38.93
C ARG A 923 10.97 -25.36 40.33
N ASP A 924 11.29 -26.64 40.56
CA ASP A 924 11.90 -27.14 41.80
C ASP A 924 13.30 -26.58 42.06
N ARG A 925 14.04 -26.28 40.98
CA ARG A 925 15.35 -25.59 40.99
C ARG A 925 15.22 -24.07 40.77
N GLY A 926 14.01 -23.58 40.56
CA GLY A 926 13.70 -22.18 40.31
C GLY A 926 13.22 -21.43 41.55
N ARG A 927 12.81 -20.18 41.35
CA ARG A 927 12.14 -19.37 42.38
C ARG A 927 11.09 -18.45 41.75
N VAL A 928 10.09 -18.07 42.52
CA VAL A 928 9.05 -17.14 42.08
C VAL A 928 9.60 -15.71 42.11
N LEU A 929 9.47 -15.00 40.99
CA LEU A 929 9.76 -13.56 40.90
C LEU A 929 8.59 -12.77 41.47
N TYR A 930 7.39 -12.98 40.93
CA TYR A 930 6.17 -12.38 41.45
C TYR A 930 4.93 -13.20 41.12
N ARG A 931 3.88 -12.94 41.88
CA ARG A 931 2.51 -13.39 41.62
C ARG A 931 1.68 -12.19 41.24
N TRP A 932 0.79 -12.37 40.27
CA TRP A 932 -0.10 -11.32 39.80
C TRP A 932 -1.50 -11.89 39.61
N GLN A 933 -2.51 -11.17 40.07
CA GLN A 933 -3.91 -11.55 39.98
C GLN A 933 -4.74 -10.33 39.63
N ALA A 934 -5.66 -10.47 38.69
CA ALA A 934 -6.75 -9.53 38.44
C ALA A 934 -8.10 -10.25 38.61
N GLY A 935 -9.03 -9.63 39.33
CA GLY A 935 -10.41 -10.15 39.45
C GLY A 935 -11.33 -9.74 38.30
N PHE A 936 -10.80 -8.98 37.34
CA PHE A 936 -11.38 -8.63 36.04
C PHE A 936 -10.23 -8.14 35.15
N SER A 937 -10.15 -8.65 33.93
CA SER A 937 -9.15 -8.32 32.92
C SER A 937 -9.78 -8.43 31.54
N LYS A 938 -9.66 -7.38 30.73
CA LYS A 938 -10.23 -7.28 29.37
C LYS A 938 -9.50 -6.23 28.54
N GLY A 939 -8.22 -6.49 28.29
CA GLY A 939 -7.27 -5.61 27.61
C GLY A 939 -5.89 -6.25 27.51
N VAL A 940 -4.93 -5.52 26.98
CA VAL A 940 -3.53 -5.92 26.86
C VAL A 940 -2.69 -5.10 27.83
N TYR A 941 -1.90 -5.75 28.67
CA TYR A 941 -1.13 -5.09 29.74
C TYR A 941 0.29 -5.63 29.82
N ASP A 942 1.25 -4.74 30.06
CA ASP A 942 2.64 -5.10 30.32
C ASP A 942 2.92 -5.06 31.82
N LEU A 943 3.24 -6.22 32.38
CA LEU A 943 3.72 -6.39 33.76
C LEU A 943 5.24 -6.30 33.75
N THR A 944 5.77 -5.15 34.17
CA THR A 944 7.18 -4.82 34.15
C THR A 944 7.78 -4.97 35.55
N LEU A 945 8.65 -5.96 35.74
CA LEU A 945 9.45 -6.13 36.95
C LEU A 945 10.83 -5.51 36.74
N GLN A 946 11.12 -4.43 37.47
CA GLN A 946 12.43 -3.81 37.51
C GLN A 946 12.90 -3.69 38.97
N LYS A 947 14.13 -4.17 39.25
CA LYS A 947 14.68 -4.28 40.62
C LYS A 947 13.76 -5.10 41.54
N SER A 948 12.94 -4.46 42.36
CA SER A 948 11.97 -5.10 43.25
C SER A 948 10.58 -4.47 43.15
N GLN A 949 10.35 -3.69 42.08
CA GLN A 949 9.08 -3.02 41.83
C GLN A 949 8.42 -3.66 40.60
N LEU A 950 7.18 -4.09 40.77
CA LEU A 950 6.32 -4.51 39.67
C LEU A 950 5.42 -3.32 39.30
N THR A 951 5.46 -2.94 38.04
CA THR A 951 4.60 -1.91 37.46
C THR A 951 3.77 -2.51 36.34
N ARG A 952 2.60 -1.93 36.09
CA ARG A 952 1.68 -2.38 35.04
C ARG A 952 1.33 -1.19 34.15
N SER A 953 1.53 -1.33 32.84
CA SER A 953 1.05 -0.39 31.83
C SER A 953 -0.04 -1.03 30.97
N ILE A 954 -1.05 -0.26 30.59
CA ILE A 954 -2.09 -0.69 29.65
C ILE A 954 -1.56 -0.41 28.24
N VAL A 955 -1.50 -1.46 27.42
CA VAL A 955 -1.14 -1.38 26.00
C VAL A 955 -2.39 -1.12 25.16
N ASN A 956 -3.49 -1.83 25.43
CA ASN A 956 -4.78 -1.67 24.77
C ASN A 956 -5.95 -2.16 25.66
N GLY A 957 -7.19 -1.78 25.37
CA GLY A 957 -8.38 -2.28 26.08
C GLY A 957 -8.67 -1.60 27.43
N ARG A 958 -9.45 -2.27 28.29
CA ARG A 958 -9.95 -1.70 29.56
C ARG A 958 -8.97 -1.91 30.69
N ASP A 959 -9.00 -1.10 31.75
CA ASP A 959 -8.18 -1.37 32.94
C ASP A 959 -8.63 -2.64 33.70
N THR A 960 -7.72 -3.26 34.45
CA THR A 960 -8.03 -4.40 35.32
C THR A 960 -8.75 -3.94 36.60
N GLN A 961 -9.53 -4.83 37.22
CA GLN A 961 -10.15 -4.55 38.53
C GLN A 961 -9.75 -5.60 39.57
N ARG A 962 -9.72 -5.17 40.84
CA ARG A 962 -9.33 -6.01 41.98
C ARG A 962 -7.94 -6.65 41.79
N GLU A 963 -7.02 -5.89 41.21
CA GLU A 963 -5.65 -6.34 41.01
C GLU A 963 -4.91 -6.50 42.34
N GLN A 964 -4.18 -7.61 42.46
CA GLN A 964 -3.28 -7.91 43.56
C GLN A 964 -1.99 -8.49 43.00
N HIS A 965 -0.86 -8.07 43.54
CA HIS A 965 0.43 -8.67 43.20
C HIS A 965 1.34 -8.78 44.42
N ASN A 966 2.25 -9.74 44.36
CA ASN A 966 3.25 -9.96 45.39
C ASN A 966 4.60 -10.24 44.74
N VAL A 967 5.57 -9.35 44.92
CA VAL A 967 6.95 -9.54 44.44
C VAL A 967 7.73 -10.29 45.50
N GLU A 968 8.21 -11.49 45.17
CA GLU A 968 8.96 -12.36 46.09
C GLU A 968 10.48 -12.24 45.87
N ASN A 969 10.92 -12.05 44.62
CA ASN A 969 12.33 -11.98 44.26
C ASN A 969 12.60 -10.97 43.13
N ARG A 970 13.81 -10.42 43.11
CA ARG A 970 14.37 -9.69 41.95
C ARG A 970 14.98 -10.64 40.92
N CYS A 971 15.00 -10.27 39.65
CA CYS A 971 15.74 -10.99 38.60
C CYS A 971 17.22 -11.16 39.00
N ARG A 972 17.79 -12.34 38.74
CA ARG A 972 19.22 -12.60 38.88
C ARG A 972 19.99 -11.73 37.90
N ARG A 973 21.22 -11.39 38.27
CA ARG A 973 22.16 -10.65 37.42
C ARG A 973 23.28 -11.54 36.87
N GLU A 974 23.02 -12.84 36.78
CA GLU A 974 23.96 -13.84 36.28
C GLU A 974 23.33 -14.59 35.09
N PRO A 975 24.12 -14.93 34.05
CA PRO A 975 23.64 -15.75 32.94
C PRO A 975 23.19 -17.15 33.40
N GLY A 976 22.40 -17.83 32.56
CA GLY A 976 21.97 -19.21 32.80
C GLY A 976 20.59 -19.36 33.45
N TRP A 977 19.80 -18.29 33.47
CA TRP A 977 18.43 -18.27 33.99
C TRP A 977 17.46 -17.70 32.95
N MET A 978 16.22 -18.17 32.96
CA MET A 978 15.16 -17.70 32.08
C MET A 978 13.84 -17.55 32.84
N VAL A 979 12.94 -16.74 32.29
CA VAL A 979 11.61 -16.56 32.85
C VAL A 979 10.63 -17.58 32.28
N ALA A 980 9.83 -18.17 33.17
CA ALA A 980 8.74 -19.08 32.86
C ALA A 980 7.43 -18.56 33.46
N ILE A 981 6.34 -18.67 32.72
CA ILE A 981 5.02 -18.16 33.12
C ILE A 981 4.13 -19.36 33.48
N GLU A 982 3.66 -19.40 34.72
CA GLU A 982 2.63 -20.34 35.17
C GLU A 982 1.28 -19.60 35.24
N ILE A 983 0.29 -20.09 34.49
CA ILE A 983 -1.10 -19.60 34.58
C ILE A 983 -1.79 -20.43 35.66
N VAL A 984 -2.12 -19.80 36.78
CA VAL A 984 -2.84 -20.42 37.90
C VAL A 984 -4.34 -20.47 37.60
N ASP A 985 -4.87 -19.37 37.05
CA ASP A 985 -6.28 -19.22 36.69
C ASP A 985 -6.42 -18.19 35.55
N GLY A 986 -7.52 -18.25 34.83
CA GLY A 986 -7.82 -17.36 33.70
C GLY A 986 -7.40 -17.86 32.32
N GLU A 987 -7.83 -17.09 31.32
CA GLU A 987 -7.87 -17.47 29.91
C GLU A 987 -7.00 -16.61 28.98
N GLY A 988 -6.27 -15.65 29.53
CA GLY A 988 -5.39 -14.74 28.81
C GLY A 988 -4.14 -15.37 28.23
N PHE A 989 -3.43 -14.62 27.41
CA PHE A 989 -2.19 -15.04 26.75
C PHE A 989 -0.97 -14.30 27.28
N PRO A 990 -0.48 -14.70 28.45
CA PRO A 990 0.74 -14.12 28.95
C PRO A 990 1.93 -14.66 28.16
N HIS A 991 2.79 -13.77 27.69
CA HIS A 991 4.09 -14.12 27.11
C HIS A 991 5.18 -13.19 27.65
N VAL A 992 6.43 -13.68 27.64
CA VAL A 992 7.57 -12.84 28.01
C VAL A 992 7.89 -11.97 26.80
N ALA A 993 7.47 -10.71 26.85
CA ALA A 993 7.77 -9.72 25.82
C ALA A 993 9.24 -9.28 25.88
N GLN A 994 9.85 -9.30 27.08
CA GLN A 994 11.25 -8.97 27.26
C GLN A 994 11.88 -9.81 28.37
N GLN A 995 12.94 -10.57 28.05
CA GLN A 995 13.75 -11.30 29.03
C GLN A 995 14.70 -10.35 29.77
N PRO A 996 15.00 -10.56 31.06
CA PRO A 996 15.97 -9.75 31.78
C PRO A 996 17.39 -10.05 31.28
N SER A 997 18.15 -9.00 30.94
CA SER A 997 19.54 -9.06 30.49
C SER A 997 20.38 -7.91 31.02
N ALA A 998 21.70 -7.97 30.88
CA ALA A 998 22.57 -6.85 31.22
C ALA A 998 22.24 -5.59 30.40
N ASP A 999 21.84 -5.77 29.14
CA ASP A 999 21.55 -4.69 28.19
C ASP A 999 20.27 -3.90 28.55
N ASN A 1000 19.38 -4.47 29.37
CA ASN A 1000 18.13 -3.84 29.80
C ASN A 1000 18.02 -3.62 31.33
N ASP A 1001 19.15 -3.52 32.04
CA ASP A 1001 19.24 -3.45 33.51
C ASP A 1001 18.42 -4.53 34.23
N TRP A 1002 18.37 -5.73 33.63
CA TRP A 1002 17.66 -6.89 34.14
C TRP A 1002 16.15 -6.66 34.30
N THR A 1003 15.58 -5.90 33.36
CA THR A 1003 14.14 -5.59 33.30
C THR A 1003 13.39 -6.72 32.60
N LEU A 1004 12.39 -7.27 33.29
CA LEU A 1004 11.49 -8.28 32.75
C LEU A 1004 10.15 -7.63 32.39
N VAL A 1005 9.66 -7.87 31.18
CA VAL A 1005 8.30 -7.51 30.76
C VAL A 1005 7.52 -8.77 30.41
N VAL A 1006 6.42 -9.01 31.12
CA VAL A 1006 5.43 -10.04 30.81
C VAL A 1006 4.18 -9.36 30.29
N ARG A 1007 3.85 -9.58 29.01
CA ARG A 1007 2.64 -9.04 28.38
C ARG A 1007 1.49 -10.01 28.59
N VAL A 1008 0.41 -9.55 29.21
CA VAL A 1008 -0.85 -10.28 29.40
C VAL A 1008 -1.86 -9.76 28.38
N ASP A 1009 -2.25 -10.61 27.44
CA ASP A 1009 -3.28 -10.28 26.46
C ASP A 1009 -4.62 -10.95 26.80
N ASP A 1010 -5.55 -10.14 27.29
CA ASP A 1010 -6.94 -10.49 27.62
C ASP A 1010 -7.95 -9.77 26.72
N GLU A 1011 -7.52 -9.05 25.68
CA GLU A 1011 -8.42 -8.23 24.86
C GLU A 1011 -9.42 -9.07 24.07
N TRP A 1012 -8.96 -10.23 23.61
CA TRP A 1012 -9.75 -11.12 22.76
C TRP A 1012 -10.66 -12.05 23.55
N THR A 1013 -10.68 -11.97 24.89
CA THR A 1013 -11.61 -12.77 25.68
C THR A 1013 -13.05 -12.25 25.50
N PRO A 1014 -14.00 -13.10 25.07
CA PRO A 1014 -15.39 -12.66 24.87
C PRO A 1014 -16.07 -12.26 26.19
N PHE A 1015 -15.47 -12.64 27.32
CA PHE A 1015 -15.94 -12.40 28.68
C PHE A 1015 -14.85 -11.79 29.53
N ASP A 1016 -15.26 -11.27 30.69
CA ASP A 1016 -14.37 -10.76 31.71
C ASP A 1016 -13.52 -11.90 32.28
N ASN A 1017 -12.20 -11.75 32.24
CA ASN A 1017 -11.28 -12.79 32.66
C ASN A 1017 -10.69 -12.50 34.05
N SER A 1018 -10.59 -13.51 34.92
CA SER A 1018 -9.94 -13.38 36.23
C SER A 1018 -8.53 -13.99 36.17
N THR A 1019 -7.61 -13.28 35.53
CA THR A 1019 -6.26 -13.79 35.25
C THR A 1019 -5.40 -13.87 36.52
N GLN A 1020 -4.81 -15.04 36.78
CA GLN A 1020 -3.86 -15.29 37.86
C GLN A 1020 -2.59 -15.94 37.33
N LEU A 1021 -1.46 -15.31 37.57
CA LEU A 1021 -0.15 -15.70 37.06
C LEU A 1021 0.87 -15.84 38.19
N VAL A 1022 1.78 -16.80 38.02
CA VAL A 1022 3.00 -16.93 38.81
C VAL A 1022 4.17 -16.90 37.86
N ILE A 1023 5.05 -15.93 38.04
CA ILE A 1023 6.21 -15.73 37.19
C ILE A 1023 7.42 -16.34 37.89
N TRP A 1024 8.00 -17.35 37.24
CA TRP A 1024 9.14 -18.09 37.74
C TRP A 1024 10.42 -17.65 37.05
N GLU A 1025 11.51 -17.66 37.79
CA GLU A 1025 12.87 -17.66 37.26
C GLU A 1025 13.43 -19.08 37.45
N VAL A 1026 13.79 -19.72 36.34
CA VAL A 1026 14.26 -21.12 36.31
C VAL A 1026 15.60 -21.23 35.57
N PRO A 1027 16.43 -22.25 35.84
CA PRO A 1027 17.67 -22.47 35.09
C PRO A 1027 17.40 -22.68 33.60
N THR A 1028 18.28 -22.21 32.73
CA THR A 1028 18.20 -22.46 31.28
C THR A 1028 18.56 -23.90 30.90
N GLN A 1029 19.27 -24.63 31.78
CA GLN A 1029 19.61 -26.05 31.63
C GLN A 1029 19.12 -26.87 32.84
#